data_AF-A0A6N2LBB5-F1
#
_entry.id   AF-A0A6N2LBB5-F1
#
_cell.length_a   1.000
_cell.length_b   1.000
_cell.length_c   1.000
_cell.angle_alpha   90.00
_cell.angle_beta   90.00
_cell.angle_gamma   90.00
#
_symmetry.space_group_name_H-M   'P 1'
#
loop_
_entity.id
_entity.type
_entity.pdbx_description
1 polymer ?
#
loop_
_entity_poly.entity_id
_entity_poly.type
_entity_poly.pdbx_seq_one_letter_code
_entity_poly.pdbx_strand_id
1 'polypeptide(L)'
;MLERAKKHAHFRLVIVEGKAYVEQYSKPYQTRDEFTIWGILQLLNLYPGKIPDLELMFRCGDKTVIQKYDMQGSVATSPPVLFQYCGHSSTTNIVFPDWTFWGWAEINIKPWEVVLEGMVEGNKKIKWQDREPYAYWRGNPHVSPSREDLMKCNVSDKYDWLARLYEQASLLGHIYHKNWGEERKQGYKHSKLEDQCTHRYKIYIEGNSWSVSEKYILACDSMALLVKPEYYDFFSRSMEPMLHYWPIRTGNKCRDIKFAVEWGNNHSVDAQAIGKAGSKFIQESLRMEYVYGYMFHLFKEYVKLLKFKPRIPAGAVEISSESMASSLDGLREMFFEESTVKSSRIPSSWVQQKLSLVQAQFLEELEPRRTVMTSSPLFETIFSGRGHKKSLNGSMEPSRASNYPVISRPNNLSSTACPEYFRWIHEDLRIWKSTGISRAMVERAKDYAHFRLVILKGKMYVEKYKKSFHTRDVFTIWGISQLLRLYPGKVPDLELMFWCEDRPVILKKDYQGTNATSSPSIFQYCGHEDALGIVFPDWTFWGWAETNVRPWKILSRDLKEANKRTKWKDRIPYAYWRGNPNVAASRRQLMWIGVQKVSRDMNTRSWKTSAHTGRGWSVSDKYILACDSMTLFVKPEYYDFFIRSMVPLQHYWPVSARNKCRDIKFAFEWGNSHTDKAQAIGKAGSKFIQENLKMERVYDYMFHLLTKYSELLKFKPRIPEGAAEVCSESMARPRRGLWKEFMAETQVNFPSDTLPCTMPPPYESRTLEAFNERKENVIRQVEKWEKEIREKIITKKQQVLHF
;
A
#
# COMPACT_ATOMS: atom_id res chain seq x y z
N MET A 1 -7.32 -13.11 30.72
CA MET A 1 -7.55 -13.36 29.28
C MET A 1 -6.82 -14.62 28.83
N LEU A 2 -5.49 -14.69 28.97
CA LEU A 2 -4.68 -15.79 28.47
C LEU A 2 -5.14 -17.18 28.95
N GLU A 3 -5.38 -17.39 30.25
CA GLU A 3 -5.90 -18.67 30.78
C GLU A 3 -7.26 -19.10 30.18
N ARG A 4 -8.12 -18.17 29.73
CA ARG A 4 -9.37 -18.54 29.03
C ARG A 4 -9.12 -19.17 27.65
N ALA A 5 -7.92 -19.01 27.10
CA ALA A 5 -7.51 -19.64 25.84
C ALA A 5 -6.90 -21.04 26.04
N LYS A 6 -6.56 -21.46 27.28
CA LYS A 6 -6.00 -22.79 27.59
C LYS A 6 -6.87 -23.92 27.02
N LYS A 7 -8.20 -23.83 27.14
CA LYS A 7 -9.18 -24.78 26.55
C LYS A 7 -9.26 -24.82 25.02
N HIS A 8 -8.50 -23.96 24.32
CA HIS A 8 -8.46 -23.85 22.87
C HIS A 8 -7.04 -24.02 22.29
N ALA A 9 -6.01 -23.96 23.15
CA ALA A 9 -4.61 -24.06 22.79
C ALA A 9 -4.15 -25.53 22.80
N HIS A 10 -3.14 -25.83 21.97
CA HIS A 10 -2.42 -27.10 22.00
C HIS A 10 -1.17 -26.98 22.89
N PHE A 11 -0.58 -25.80 22.97
CA PHE A 11 0.48 -25.46 23.91
C PHE A 11 0.42 -23.98 24.35
N ARG A 12 1.01 -23.71 25.51
CA ARG A 12 1.43 -22.37 25.97
C ARG A 12 2.93 -22.28 25.82
N LEU A 13 3.41 -21.15 25.30
CA LEU A 13 4.84 -20.86 25.18
C LEU A 13 5.16 -19.58 25.96
N VAL A 14 6.22 -19.66 26.75
CA VAL A 14 6.70 -18.58 27.60
C VAL A 14 8.16 -18.30 27.24
N ILE A 15 8.51 -17.03 27.07
CA ILE A 15 9.90 -16.59 26.93
C ILE A 15 10.24 -15.78 28.18
N VAL A 16 11.33 -16.15 28.85
CA VAL A 16 11.89 -15.41 29.99
C VAL A 16 13.39 -15.33 29.81
N GLU A 17 13.96 -14.12 29.87
CA GLU A 17 15.41 -13.88 29.83
C GLU A 17 16.10 -14.48 28.59
N GLY A 18 15.34 -14.61 27.49
CA GLY A 18 15.78 -15.17 26.21
C GLY A 18 15.64 -16.69 26.06
N LYS A 19 15.27 -17.40 27.13
CA LYS A 19 14.98 -18.85 27.11
C LYS A 19 13.50 -19.11 26.82
N ALA A 20 13.20 -20.23 26.15
CA ALA A 20 11.83 -20.66 25.85
C ALA A 20 11.39 -21.84 26.71
N TYR A 21 10.14 -21.80 27.17
CA TYR A 21 9.49 -22.82 27.98
C TYR A 21 8.12 -23.17 27.39
N VAL A 22 7.77 -24.45 27.32
CA VAL A 22 6.50 -24.93 26.73
C VAL A 22 5.72 -25.83 27.70
N GLU A 23 4.45 -25.48 27.93
CA GLU A 23 3.44 -26.28 28.64
C GLU A 23 2.48 -26.84 27.56
N GLN A 24 2.58 -28.13 27.22
CA GLN A 24 1.73 -28.78 26.20
C GLN A 24 0.40 -29.24 26.83
N TYR A 25 -0.72 -29.04 26.12
CA TYR A 25 -2.08 -29.36 26.59
C TYR A 25 -2.77 -30.48 25.81
N SER A 26 -2.48 -30.57 24.52
CA SER A 26 -3.00 -31.63 23.66
C SER A 26 -2.12 -31.76 22.43
N LYS A 27 -1.82 -33.00 22.01
CA LYS A 27 -1.08 -33.25 20.78
C LYS A 27 -1.94 -32.82 19.58
N PRO A 28 -1.46 -31.93 18.69
CA PRO A 28 -2.20 -31.55 17.50
C PRO A 28 -2.21 -32.68 16.45
N TYR A 29 -2.95 -32.44 15.37
CA TYR A 29 -2.77 -33.20 14.14
C TYR A 29 -1.38 -32.92 13.56
N GLN A 30 -0.56 -33.97 13.45
CA GLN A 30 0.80 -33.95 12.87
C GLN A 30 1.82 -33.06 13.62
N THR A 31 3.07 -33.02 13.14
CA THR A 31 4.23 -32.26 13.68
C THR A 31 4.07 -30.72 13.66
N ARG A 32 2.84 -30.21 13.64
CA ARG A 32 2.54 -28.78 13.46
C ARG A 32 2.99 -27.91 14.63
N ASP A 33 2.92 -28.41 15.86
CA ASP A 33 3.53 -27.75 17.02
C ASP A 33 5.05 -27.88 17.01
N GLU A 34 5.60 -29.09 16.77
CA GLU A 34 7.06 -29.33 16.65
C GLU A 34 7.74 -28.28 15.74
N PHE A 35 7.28 -28.13 14.49
CA PHE A 35 7.84 -27.15 13.54
C PHE A 35 7.50 -25.68 13.87
N THR A 36 6.35 -25.38 14.50
CA THR A 36 6.01 -24.00 14.92
C THR A 36 6.91 -23.54 16.08
N ILE A 37 7.15 -24.42 17.05
CA ILE A 37 8.01 -24.19 18.20
C ILE A 37 9.45 -24.05 17.74
N TRP A 38 9.92 -24.93 16.84
CA TRP A 38 11.22 -24.81 16.19
C TRP A 38 11.42 -23.44 15.53
N GLY A 39 10.43 -22.94 14.78
CA GLY A 39 10.48 -21.61 14.19
C GLY A 39 10.65 -20.47 15.19
N ILE A 40 10.07 -20.60 16.38
CA ILE A 40 10.22 -19.63 17.49
C ILE A 40 11.62 -19.73 18.12
N LEU A 41 12.21 -20.93 18.21
CA LEU A 41 13.60 -21.10 18.64
C LEU A 41 14.57 -20.50 17.61
N GLN A 42 14.36 -20.72 16.31
CA GLN A 42 15.18 -20.10 15.27
C GLN A 42 15.08 -18.56 15.29
N LEU A 43 13.92 -18.01 15.62
CA LEU A 43 13.75 -16.57 15.84
C LEU A 43 14.56 -16.06 17.04
N LEU A 44 14.61 -16.81 18.15
CA LEU A 44 15.42 -16.49 19.33
C LEU A 44 16.93 -16.54 19.01
N ASN A 45 17.37 -17.57 18.27
CA ASN A 45 18.75 -17.71 17.80
C ASN A 45 19.17 -16.55 16.87
N LEU A 46 18.25 -16.08 16.01
CA LEU A 46 18.49 -14.96 15.09
C LEU A 46 18.51 -13.59 15.80
N TYR A 47 17.79 -13.46 16.92
CA TYR A 47 17.68 -12.20 17.67
C TYR A 47 17.95 -12.34 19.19
N PRO A 48 19.14 -12.83 19.63
CA PRO A 48 19.40 -13.15 21.04
C PRO A 48 19.23 -11.93 21.96
N GLY A 49 18.41 -12.10 23.01
CA GLY A 49 18.10 -11.04 23.97
C GLY A 49 17.40 -9.80 23.40
N LYS A 50 16.83 -9.87 22.19
CA LYS A 50 16.06 -8.76 21.58
C LYS A 50 14.55 -8.96 21.63
N ILE A 51 14.10 -10.20 21.80
CA ILE A 51 12.71 -10.55 22.11
C ILE A 51 12.52 -10.36 23.63
N PRO A 52 11.59 -9.51 24.09
CA PRO A 52 11.31 -9.37 25.51
C PRO A 52 10.63 -10.60 26.09
N ASP A 53 10.60 -10.71 27.43
CA ASP A 53 9.76 -11.67 28.13
C ASP A 53 8.32 -11.62 27.59
N LEU A 54 7.78 -12.76 27.14
CA LEU A 54 6.41 -12.87 26.63
C LEU A 54 5.75 -14.17 27.03
N GLU A 55 4.42 -14.20 26.97
CA GLU A 55 3.63 -15.38 27.29
C GLU A 55 2.47 -15.51 26.28
N LEU A 56 2.38 -16.62 25.56
CA LEU A 56 1.35 -16.84 24.54
C LEU A 56 0.70 -18.22 24.62
N MET A 57 -0.48 -18.33 24.02
CA MET A 57 -1.27 -19.55 23.85
C MET A 57 -1.41 -19.80 22.35
N PHE A 58 -1.14 -21.02 21.87
CA PHE A 58 -1.09 -21.33 20.43
C PHE A 58 -2.02 -22.48 20.03
N ARG A 59 -2.64 -22.39 18.84
CA ARG A 59 -3.53 -23.41 18.27
C ARG A 59 -3.06 -23.85 16.88
N CYS A 60 -2.72 -25.14 16.75
CA CYS A 60 -2.22 -25.74 15.50
C CYS A 60 -3.31 -26.42 14.64
N GLY A 61 -4.55 -26.50 15.12
CA GLY A 61 -5.69 -27.10 14.40
C GLY A 61 -6.45 -26.11 13.52
N ASP A 62 -7.10 -26.62 12.46
CA ASP A 62 -7.67 -25.84 11.35
C ASP A 62 -8.71 -24.78 11.77
N LYS A 63 -9.70 -25.15 12.58
CA LYS A 63 -10.83 -24.26 12.89
C LYS A 63 -10.40 -23.10 13.80
N THR A 64 -10.70 -21.87 13.39
CA THR A 64 -10.60 -20.66 14.24
C THR A 64 -11.78 -20.62 15.21
N VAL A 65 -11.52 -20.57 16.53
CA VAL A 65 -12.53 -20.89 17.56
C VAL A 65 -13.02 -19.71 18.42
N ILE A 66 -12.44 -18.51 18.29
CA ILE A 66 -12.82 -17.36 19.13
C ILE A 66 -13.67 -16.39 18.31
N GLN A 67 -15.00 -16.50 18.40
CA GLN A 67 -15.94 -15.77 17.56
C GLN A 67 -16.26 -14.37 18.12
N LYS A 68 -16.35 -13.38 17.23
CA LYS A 68 -16.65 -11.98 17.57
C LYS A 68 -18.07 -11.74 18.11
N TYR A 69 -19.02 -12.63 17.83
CA TYR A 69 -20.40 -12.48 18.33
C TYR A 69 -20.49 -12.83 19.82
N ASP A 70 -19.66 -13.76 20.34
CA ASP A 70 -19.56 -14.11 21.77
C ASP A 70 -19.12 -12.93 22.67
N MET A 71 -18.78 -11.79 22.05
CA MET A 71 -18.29 -10.56 22.71
C MET A 71 -19.27 -9.39 22.59
N GLN A 72 -20.48 -9.60 22.06
CA GLN A 72 -21.47 -8.55 21.83
C GLN A 72 -22.64 -8.69 22.80
N GLY A 73 -22.70 -7.79 23.79
CA GLY A 73 -23.77 -7.76 24.80
C GLY A 73 -23.43 -6.83 25.96
N SER A 74 -24.37 -6.67 26.90
CA SER A 74 -24.19 -5.85 28.11
C SER A 74 -23.14 -6.42 29.09
N VAL A 75 -22.78 -7.70 28.95
CA VAL A 75 -21.74 -8.39 29.74
C VAL A 75 -20.58 -8.84 28.84
N ALA A 76 -20.11 -7.93 27.96
CA ALA A 76 -19.03 -8.21 27.00
C ALA A 76 -17.70 -8.52 27.70
N THR A 77 -17.33 -9.81 27.80
CA THR A 77 -16.01 -10.20 28.31
C THR A 77 -14.93 -10.06 27.25
N SER A 78 -13.74 -9.58 27.63
CA SER A 78 -12.63 -9.39 26.69
C SER A 78 -12.18 -10.73 26.05
N PRO A 79 -11.78 -10.74 24.77
CA PRO A 79 -11.35 -11.96 24.08
C PRO A 79 -10.27 -12.75 24.85
N PRO A 80 -10.33 -14.09 24.87
CA PRO A 80 -9.14 -14.90 25.11
C PRO A 80 -8.10 -14.61 24.03
N VAL A 81 -6.83 -14.60 24.40
CA VAL A 81 -5.73 -14.36 23.45
C VAL A 81 -5.22 -15.71 22.95
N LEU A 82 -5.25 -15.92 21.63
CA LEU A 82 -4.85 -17.17 21.01
C LEU A 82 -4.18 -16.90 19.66
N PHE A 83 -2.97 -17.43 19.48
CA PHE A 83 -2.24 -17.44 18.22
C PHE A 83 -2.65 -18.64 17.38
N GLN A 84 -2.73 -18.47 16.06
CA GLN A 84 -3.07 -19.52 15.09
C GLN A 84 -2.46 -19.15 13.73
N TYR A 85 -2.19 -20.14 12.87
CA TYR A 85 -1.57 -19.90 11.55
C TYR A 85 -2.51 -19.22 10.53
N CYS A 86 -3.79 -19.08 10.86
CA CYS A 86 -4.80 -18.41 10.04
C CYS A 86 -5.81 -17.65 10.92
N GLY A 87 -6.41 -16.62 10.35
CA GLY A 87 -7.52 -15.86 10.93
C GLY A 87 -8.76 -15.93 10.04
N HIS A 88 -9.94 -15.64 10.60
CA HIS A 88 -11.19 -15.54 9.86
C HIS A 88 -11.86 -14.18 10.10
N SER A 89 -12.69 -13.73 9.16
CA SER A 89 -13.41 -12.44 9.27
C SER A 89 -14.26 -12.34 10.55
N SER A 90 -14.85 -13.45 11.00
CA SER A 90 -15.66 -13.53 12.23
C SER A 90 -14.88 -13.73 13.53
N THR A 91 -13.57 -13.99 13.51
CA THR A 91 -12.80 -14.38 14.71
C THR A 91 -11.72 -13.39 15.13
N THR A 92 -11.18 -13.52 16.34
CA THR A 92 -10.18 -12.59 16.93
C THR A 92 -8.79 -13.21 17.13
N ASN A 93 -8.50 -14.34 16.49
CA ASN A 93 -7.21 -15.01 16.56
C ASN A 93 -6.05 -14.11 16.08
N ILE A 94 -4.90 -14.19 16.75
CA ILE A 94 -3.67 -13.52 16.30
C ILE A 94 -2.99 -14.42 15.26
N VAL A 95 -2.78 -13.90 14.05
CA VAL A 95 -2.23 -14.68 12.94
C VAL A 95 -0.70 -14.77 13.05
N PHE A 96 -0.17 -15.97 12.88
CA PHE A 96 1.26 -16.30 12.89
C PHE A 96 1.64 -16.99 11.56
N PRO A 97 2.92 -17.07 11.17
CA PRO A 97 3.34 -17.95 10.08
C PRO A 97 2.97 -19.42 10.34
N ASP A 98 2.73 -20.18 9.28
CA ASP A 98 2.38 -21.60 9.37
C ASP A 98 3.63 -22.49 9.50
N TRP A 99 3.46 -23.72 10.01
CA TRP A 99 4.57 -24.62 10.31
C TRP A 99 5.40 -25.02 9.06
N THR A 100 4.80 -25.01 7.87
CA THR A 100 5.48 -25.41 6.62
C THR A 100 6.53 -24.40 6.14
N PHE A 101 6.73 -23.28 6.85
CA PHE A 101 7.94 -22.47 6.68
C PHE A 101 9.21 -23.20 7.11
N TRP A 102 9.12 -24.07 8.13
CA TRP A 102 10.24 -24.85 8.64
C TRP A 102 10.19 -26.33 8.24
N GLY A 103 9.05 -26.82 7.77
CA GLY A 103 8.91 -28.13 7.14
C GLY A 103 7.60 -28.83 7.48
N TRP A 104 7.36 -29.97 6.85
CA TRP A 104 6.22 -30.86 7.13
C TRP A 104 6.59 -32.29 6.76
N ALA A 105 7.15 -33.01 7.74
CA ALA A 105 7.79 -34.31 7.54
C ALA A 105 6.84 -35.40 7.00
N GLU A 106 5.59 -35.46 7.49
CA GLU A 106 4.65 -36.54 7.15
C GLU A 106 4.25 -36.60 5.67
N ILE A 107 4.42 -35.50 4.93
CA ILE A 107 4.18 -35.44 3.47
C ILE A 107 5.40 -34.94 2.68
N ASN A 108 6.59 -34.98 3.29
CA ASN A 108 7.87 -34.65 2.66
C ASN A 108 7.93 -33.24 2.01
N ILE A 109 7.26 -32.25 2.60
CA ILE A 109 7.45 -30.84 2.22
C ILE A 109 8.62 -30.28 3.04
N LYS A 110 9.74 -30.04 2.35
CA LYS A 110 10.96 -29.43 2.86
C LYS A 110 10.73 -28.01 3.42
N PRO A 111 11.71 -27.44 4.17
CA PRO A 111 11.67 -26.04 4.59
C PRO A 111 11.44 -25.09 3.41
N TRP A 112 10.81 -23.95 3.70
CA TRP A 112 10.30 -23.05 2.65
C TRP A 112 11.39 -22.49 1.73
N GLU A 113 12.59 -22.21 2.25
CA GLU A 113 13.71 -21.70 1.45
C GLU A 113 14.13 -22.71 0.37
N VAL A 114 14.32 -23.97 0.75
CA VAL A 114 14.68 -25.07 -0.16
C VAL A 114 13.56 -25.36 -1.18
N VAL A 115 12.29 -25.30 -0.76
CA VAL A 115 11.16 -25.47 -1.70
C VAL A 115 11.06 -24.28 -2.65
N LEU A 116 11.26 -23.05 -2.19
CA LEU A 116 11.19 -21.85 -3.01
C LEU A 116 12.26 -21.85 -4.11
N GLU A 117 13.51 -22.20 -3.78
CA GLU A 117 14.58 -22.43 -4.76
C GLU A 117 14.21 -23.52 -5.76
N GLY A 118 13.73 -24.67 -5.27
CA GLY A 118 13.24 -25.77 -6.11
C GLY A 118 12.13 -25.35 -7.07
N MET A 119 11.19 -24.51 -6.64
CA MET A 119 10.12 -23.97 -7.49
C MET A 119 10.61 -22.90 -8.47
N VAL A 120 11.61 -22.10 -8.13
CA VAL A 120 12.27 -21.16 -9.06
C VAL A 120 12.95 -21.91 -10.21
N GLU A 121 13.63 -23.03 -9.94
CA GLU A 121 14.19 -23.89 -11.00
C GLU A 121 13.10 -24.70 -11.72
N GLY A 122 12.10 -25.21 -11.00
CA GLY A 122 10.92 -25.88 -11.54
C GLY A 122 10.20 -25.03 -12.59
N ASN A 123 10.10 -23.73 -12.37
CA ASN A 123 9.51 -22.79 -13.32
C ASN A 123 10.24 -22.68 -14.65
N LYS A 124 11.56 -22.93 -14.68
CA LYS A 124 12.38 -22.86 -15.89
C LYS A 124 12.25 -24.11 -16.78
N LYS A 125 11.80 -25.24 -16.22
CA LYS A 125 11.67 -26.52 -16.93
C LYS A 125 10.75 -26.46 -18.16
N ILE A 126 9.69 -25.67 -18.10
CA ILE A 126 8.75 -25.44 -19.21
C ILE A 126 8.48 -23.94 -19.33
N LYS A 127 8.84 -23.35 -20.47
CA LYS A 127 8.53 -21.94 -20.79
C LYS A 127 7.02 -21.75 -20.69
N TRP A 128 6.60 -20.64 -20.10
CA TRP A 128 5.18 -20.39 -19.79
C TRP A 128 4.25 -20.54 -21.01
N GLN A 129 4.71 -20.13 -22.19
CA GLN A 129 4.00 -20.26 -23.47
C GLN A 129 3.69 -21.72 -23.82
N ASP A 130 4.60 -22.64 -23.48
CA ASP A 130 4.55 -24.06 -23.81
C ASP A 130 3.82 -24.89 -22.73
N ARG A 131 3.36 -24.24 -21.66
CA ARG A 131 2.58 -24.86 -20.57
C ARG A 131 1.13 -25.09 -20.97
N GLU A 132 0.53 -26.11 -20.36
CA GLU A 132 -0.86 -26.54 -20.61
C GLU A 132 -1.87 -25.39 -20.46
N PRO A 133 -2.76 -25.16 -21.45
CA PRO A 133 -3.64 -23.99 -21.52
C PRO A 133 -4.88 -24.08 -20.62
N TYR A 134 -4.86 -24.91 -19.57
CA TYR A 134 -6.00 -25.23 -18.72
C TYR A 134 -5.78 -24.81 -17.26
N ALA A 135 -6.86 -24.65 -16.49
CA ALA A 135 -6.81 -24.41 -15.06
C ALA A 135 -6.63 -25.71 -14.26
N TYR A 136 -5.49 -25.84 -13.60
CA TYR A 136 -5.14 -27.03 -12.83
C TYR A 136 -5.54 -26.91 -11.35
N TRP A 137 -6.08 -28.01 -10.80
CA TRP A 137 -6.15 -28.23 -9.36
C TRP A 137 -5.85 -29.69 -9.02
N ARG A 138 -5.17 -29.91 -7.89
CA ARG A 138 -5.02 -31.22 -7.27
C ARG A 138 -5.16 -31.08 -5.76
N GLY A 139 -5.96 -31.96 -5.15
CA GLY A 139 -6.20 -31.93 -3.71
C GLY A 139 -7.33 -32.88 -3.27
N ASN A 140 -7.47 -33.06 -1.96
CA ASN A 140 -8.61 -33.79 -1.39
C ASN A 140 -9.86 -32.87 -1.46
N PRO A 141 -10.98 -33.32 -2.09
CA PRO A 141 -12.20 -32.52 -2.20
C PRO A 141 -13.05 -32.57 -0.92
N HIS A 142 -13.10 -33.71 -0.23
CA HIS A 142 -13.99 -34.00 0.90
C HIS A 142 -13.67 -33.24 2.20
N VAL A 143 -12.69 -32.35 2.19
CA VAL A 143 -12.37 -31.47 3.33
C VAL A 143 -13.18 -30.16 3.34
N SER A 144 -14.00 -29.88 2.31
CA SER A 144 -14.99 -28.78 2.37
C SER A 144 -16.05 -28.89 1.26
N PRO A 145 -17.30 -28.48 1.51
CA PRO A 145 -18.33 -28.38 0.45
C PRO A 145 -17.94 -27.46 -0.70
N SER A 146 -17.07 -26.47 -0.46
CA SER A 146 -16.56 -25.56 -1.50
C SER A 146 -15.68 -26.28 -2.53
N ARG A 147 -14.89 -27.27 -2.09
CA ARG A 147 -14.06 -28.12 -2.97
C ARG A 147 -14.87 -29.22 -3.66
N GLU A 148 -15.83 -29.84 -2.97
CA GLU A 148 -16.76 -30.78 -3.61
C GLU A 148 -17.56 -30.09 -4.72
N ASP A 149 -18.00 -28.85 -4.51
CA ASP A 149 -18.65 -28.04 -5.55
C ASP A 149 -17.67 -27.54 -6.64
N LEU A 150 -16.36 -27.44 -6.36
CA LEU A 150 -15.34 -27.20 -7.39
C LEU A 150 -15.20 -28.41 -8.33
N MET A 151 -15.31 -29.65 -7.84
CA MET A 151 -15.19 -30.86 -8.70
C MET A 151 -16.26 -30.92 -9.80
N LYS A 152 -17.40 -30.23 -9.63
CA LYS A 152 -18.43 -30.05 -10.68
C LYS A 152 -17.95 -29.22 -11.88
N CYS A 153 -16.81 -28.54 -11.75
CA CYS A 153 -16.15 -27.81 -12.82
C CYS A 153 -15.15 -28.66 -13.61
N ASN A 154 -15.02 -29.97 -13.35
CA ASN A 154 -14.15 -30.84 -14.15
C ASN A 154 -14.72 -31.06 -15.56
N VAL A 155 -13.93 -31.66 -16.45
CA VAL A 155 -14.40 -32.06 -17.78
C VAL A 155 -15.52 -33.10 -17.70
N SER A 156 -16.51 -32.98 -18.57
CA SER A 156 -17.66 -33.89 -18.70
C SER A 156 -18.18 -33.91 -20.14
N ASP A 157 -18.90 -34.97 -20.52
CA ASP A 157 -19.44 -35.16 -21.89
C ASP A 157 -20.33 -34.01 -22.38
N LYS A 158 -20.88 -33.21 -21.44
CA LYS A 158 -21.78 -32.09 -21.72
C LYS A 158 -21.09 -30.73 -21.64
N TYR A 159 -20.00 -30.60 -20.88
CA TYR A 159 -19.32 -29.33 -20.61
C TYR A 159 -17.83 -29.53 -20.31
N ASP A 160 -16.98 -28.81 -21.04
CA ASP A 160 -15.62 -28.49 -20.59
C ASP A 160 -15.57 -27.04 -20.07
N TRP A 161 -15.14 -26.88 -18.81
CA TRP A 161 -14.90 -25.58 -18.16
C TRP A 161 -13.45 -25.08 -18.31
N LEU A 162 -12.65 -25.76 -19.13
CA LEU A 162 -11.21 -25.57 -19.31
C LEU A 162 -10.42 -25.78 -18.01
N ALA A 163 -10.96 -26.57 -17.09
CA ALA A 163 -10.33 -26.97 -15.85
C ALA A 163 -9.98 -28.46 -15.87
N ARG A 164 -8.87 -28.82 -15.23
CA ARG A 164 -8.37 -30.19 -15.07
C ARG A 164 -8.18 -30.41 -13.57
N LEU A 165 -9.17 -31.05 -12.97
CA LEU A 165 -9.29 -31.22 -11.53
C LEU A 165 -8.99 -32.67 -11.17
N TYR A 166 -8.01 -32.88 -10.29
CA TYR A 166 -7.56 -34.20 -9.88
C TYR A 166 -7.79 -34.38 -8.39
N GLU A 167 -8.55 -35.40 -8.01
CA GLU A 167 -8.58 -35.82 -6.63
C GLU A 167 -7.18 -36.30 -6.19
N GLN A 168 -6.81 -35.92 -4.99
CA GLN A 168 -5.63 -36.42 -4.30
C GLN A 168 -6.13 -37.30 -3.14
N ALA A 169 -6.26 -38.60 -3.43
CA ALA A 169 -7.07 -39.57 -2.70
C ALA A 169 -6.95 -39.51 -1.17
N SER A 170 -8.06 -39.72 -0.46
CA SER A 170 -8.10 -39.72 1.00
C SER A 170 -7.46 -40.99 1.61
N LEU A 171 -7.12 -40.93 2.91
CA LEU A 171 -6.83 -42.13 3.71
C LEU A 171 -8.10 -42.93 4.05
N LEU A 172 -9.28 -42.40 3.72
CA LEU A 172 -10.55 -43.13 3.66
C LEU A 172 -10.70 -43.64 2.21
N GLY A 173 -10.72 -44.96 2.03
CA GLY A 173 -10.47 -45.59 0.73
C GLY A 173 -11.66 -45.66 -0.24
N HIS A 174 -11.37 -46.25 -1.41
CA HIS A 174 -12.30 -46.66 -2.46
C HIS A 174 -12.99 -45.55 -3.27
N ILE A 175 -12.23 -44.95 -4.20
CA ILE A 175 -12.41 -45.15 -5.66
C ILE A 175 -11.18 -44.59 -6.42
N TYR A 176 -11.02 -44.99 -7.69
CA TYR A 176 -9.84 -44.80 -8.53
C TYR A 176 -9.28 -43.36 -8.60
N HIS A 177 -8.08 -43.13 -8.03
CA HIS A 177 -6.85 -42.81 -8.79
C HIS A 177 -5.63 -42.58 -7.87
N LYS A 178 -4.49 -43.22 -8.20
CA LYS A 178 -3.17 -43.17 -7.52
C LYS A 178 -3.20 -43.23 -5.97
N ASN A 179 -2.92 -44.42 -5.47
CA ASN A 179 -2.98 -44.78 -4.05
C ASN A 179 -1.93 -44.02 -3.21
N TRP A 180 -2.37 -43.25 -2.19
CA TRP A 180 -1.45 -42.56 -1.27
C TRP A 180 -0.57 -43.53 -0.47
N GLY A 181 -1.00 -44.78 -0.29
CA GLY A 181 -0.17 -45.83 0.30
C GLY A 181 1.06 -46.17 -0.56
N GLU A 182 1.02 -45.94 -1.87
CA GLU A 182 2.15 -46.13 -2.80
C GLU A 182 3.02 -44.88 -2.87
N GLU A 183 2.44 -43.66 -2.98
CA GLU A 183 3.22 -42.41 -2.90
C GLU A 183 4.01 -42.33 -1.59
N ARG A 184 3.41 -42.74 -0.44
CA ARG A 184 4.11 -42.80 0.86
C ARG A 184 5.25 -43.83 0.86
N LYS A 185 5.04 -45.02 0.27
CA LYS A 185 6.11 -46.03 0.10
C LYS A 185 7.24 -45.54 -0.81
N GLN A 186 6.94 -44.66 -1.77
CA GLN A 186 7.89 -44.10 -2.74
C GLN A 186 8.51 -42.76 -2.29
N GLY A 187 8.18 -42.25 -1.11
CA GLY A 187 8.71 -40.97 -0.59
C GLY A 187 8.16 -39.72 -1.28
N TYR A 188 6.95 -39.78 -1.83
CA TYR A 188 6.24 -38.69 -2.53
C TYR A 188 6.93 -38.16 -3.80
N LYS A 189 7.77 -38.99 -4.45
CA LYS A 189 8.56 -38.63 -5.63
C LYS A 189 7.76 -38.06 -6.81
N HIS A 190 6.49 -38.42 -6.96
CA HIS A 190 5.60 -37.90 -8.02
C HIS A 190 4.59 -36.85 -7.53
N SER A 191 4.77 -36.35 -6.30
CA SER A 191 3.94 -35.31 -5.67
C SER A 191 4.76 -34.10 -5.18
N LYS A 192 6.06 -34.04 -5.53
CA LYS A 192 6.94 -32.86 -5.50
C LYS A 192 6.22 -31.58 -5.97
N LEU A 193 6.52 -30.43 -5.35
CA LEU A 193 5.84 -29.16 -5.64
C LEU A 193 6.48 -28.42 -6.81
N GLU A 194 7.81 -28.50 -6.92
CA GLU A 194 8.65 -28.00 -8.00
C GLU A 194 8.27 -28.53 -9.39
N ASP A 195 7.68 -29.73 -9.45
CA ASP A 195 7.28 -30.38 -10.71
C ASP A 195 5.82 -30.07 -11.13
N GLN A 196 5.07 -29.29 -10.33
CA GLN A 196 3.65 -29.02 -10.57
C GLN A 196 3.38 -27.70 -11.31
N CYS A 197 4.39 -26.99 -11.79
CA CYS A 197 4.24 -25.70 -12.49
C CYS A 197 4.02 -25.88 -14.01
N THR A 198 3.32 -26.95 -14.42
CA THR A 198 3.15 -27.39 -15.82
C THR A 198 2.01 -26.70 -16.59
N HIS A 199 1.13 -25.99 -15.89
CA HIS A 199 -0.07 -25.37 -16.47
C HIS A 199 0.00 -23.83 -16.41
N ARG A 200 -0.67 -23.14 -17.34
CA ARG A 200 -0.74 -21.66 -17.36
C ARG A 200 -1.54 -21.07 -16.19
N TYR A 201 -2.51 -21.81 -15.67
CA TYR A 201 -3.39 -21.37 -14.58
C TYR A 201 -3.47 -22.41 -13.47
N LYS A 202 -3.43 -21.98 -12.20
CA LYS A 202 -3.46 -22.85 -11.01
C LYS A 202 -4.57 -22.37 -10.08
N ILE A 203 -5.54 -23.21 -9.74
CA ILE A 203 -6.68 -22.82 -8.88
C ILE A 203 -6.26 -22.87 -7.42
N TYR A 204 -6.59 -21.83 -6.65
CA TYR A 204 -6.57 -21.86 -5.19
C TYR A 204 -7.99 -21.90 -4.63
N ILE A 205 -8.19 -22.74 -3.63
CA ILE A 205 -9.44 -22.88 -2.88
C ILE A 205 -9.15 -23.39 -1.46
N GLU A 206 -9.83 -22.80 -0.49
CA GLU A 206 -9.75 -23.16 0.94
C GLU A 206 -10.25 -24.59 1.20
N GLY A 207 -9.89 -25.17 2.34
CA GLY A 207 -10.34 -26.48 2.80
C GLY A 207 -11.23 -26.36 4.06
N ASN A 208 -10.93 -27.13 5.12
CA ASN A 208 -11.49 -26.92 6.45
C ASN A 208 -11.29 -25.49 6.99
N SER A 209 -10.24 -24.81 6.51
CA SER A 209 -9.87 -23.42 6.76
C SER A 209 -8.96 -22.94 5.62
N TRP A 210 -8.19 -21.86 5.83
CA TRP A 210 -7.07 -21.47 4.97
C TRP A 210 -6.19 -22.68 4.59
N SER A 211 -5.73 -22.72 3.33
CA SER A 211 -4.98 -23.85 2.78
C SER A 211 -3.53 -23.46 2.52
N VAL A 212 -2.58 -24.14 3.18
CA VAL A 212 -1.12 -23.90 3.03
C VAL A 212 -0.62 -23.96 1.58
N SER A 213 -1.40 -24.56 0.67
CA SER A 213 -1.14 -24.59 -0.77
C SER A 213 -1.07 -23.20 -1.43
N GLU A 214 -1.55 -22.12 -0.81
CA GLU A 214 -1.59 -20.78 -1.41
C GLU A 214 -0.21 -20.29 -1.88
N LYS A 215 0.80 -20.29 -0.98
CA LYS A 215 2.16 -19.81 -1.30
C LYS A 215 2.84 -20.63 -2.40
N TYR A 216 2.63 -21.94 -2.42
CA TYR A 216 3.17 -22.84 -3.45
C TYR A 216 2.44 -22.68 -4.80
N ILE A 217 1.11 -22.48 -4.80
CA ILE A 217 0.33 -22.20 -6.02
C ILE A 217 0.80 -20.89 -6.68
N LEU A 218 1.03 -19.86 -5.88
CA LEU A 218 1.49 -18.55 -6.35
C LEU A 218 2.94 -18.57 -6.83
N ALA A 219 3.82 -19.38 -6.23
CA ALA A 219 5.23 -19.52 -6.64
C ALA A 219 5.43 -20.05 -8.08
N CYS A 220 4.41 -20.65 -8.71
CA CYS A 220 4.53 -21.39 -9.96
C CYS A 220 4.57 -20.56 -11.27
N ASP A 221 4.73 -19.23 -11.28
CA ASP A 221 4.64 -18.36 -12.48
C ASP A 221 3.29 -18.42 -13.27
N SER A 222 2.41 -19.35 -12.92
CA SER A 222 1.06 -19.53 -13.44
C SER A 222 0.13 -18.45 -12.88
N MET A 223 -0.85 -17.99 -13.66
CA MET A 223 -1.88 -17.09 -13.13
C MET A 223 -2.75 -17.85 -12.13
N ALA A 224 -2.60 -17.54 -10.84
CA ALA A 224 -3.35 -18.18 -9.78
C ALA A 224 -4.83 -17.75 -9.83
N LEU A 225 -5.75 -18.70 -9.96
CA LEU A 225 -7.20 -18.46 -9.96
C LEU A 225 -7.71 -18.61 -8.52
N LEU A 226 -7.78 -17.50 -7.79
CA LEU A 226 -8.10 -17.47 -6.37
C LEU A 226 -9.62 -17.46 -6.17
N VAL A 227 -10.20 -18.60 -5.77
CA VAL A 227 -11.59 -18.65 -5.28
C VAL A 227 -11.67 -17.79 -4.02
N LYS A 228 -12.53 -16.78 -4.03
CA LYS A 228 -12.64 -15.72 -3.01
C LYS A 228 -12.55 -16.31 -1.58
N PRO A 229 -11.44 -16.11 -0.86
CA PRO A 229 -11.23 -16.70 0.46
C PRO A 229 -12.07 -16.01 1.53
N GLU A 230 -12.32 -16.73 2.63
CA GLU A 230 -12.96 -16.22 3.84
C GLU A 230 -11.95 -16.09 5.00
N TYR A 231 -10.90 -16.92 4.98
CA TYR A 231 -9.76 -16.87 5.90
C TYR A 231 -8.62 -15.99 5.34
N TYR A 232 -7.62 -15.74 6.17
CA TYR A 232 -6.39 -15.05 5.78
C TYR A 232 -5.21 -15.47 6.68
N ASP A 233 -4.02 -15.44 6.09
CA ASP A 233 -2.74 -15.59 6.77
C ASP A 233 -2.09 -14.21 7.05
N PHE A 234 -0.80 -14.18 7.37
CA PHE A 234 -0.10 -12.94 7.68
C PHE A 234 0.19 -12.06 6.45
N PHE A 235 0.39 -12.65 5.26
CA PHE A 235 0.82 -12.01 4.01
C PHE A 235 -0.28 -11.80 2.96
N SER A 236 -1.29 -12.66 2.85
CA SER A 236 -2.31 -12.60 1.77
C SER A 236 -3.13 -11.31 1.76
N ARG A 237 -3.22 -10.63 2.90
CA ARG A 237 -3.82 -9.28 3.02
C ARG A 237 -3.06 -8.18 2.28
N SER A 238 -1.79 -8.41 1.93
CA SER A 238 -0.98 -7.56 1.05
C SER A 238 -1.14 -7.91 -0.43
N MET A 239 -1.84 -9.00 -0.76
CA MET A 239 -2.05 -9.42 -2.15
C MET A 239 -3.21 -8.69 -2.85
N GLU A 240 -3.12 -8.65 -4.16
CA GLU A 240 -3.86 -7.69 -4.98
C GLU A 240 -4.48 -8.44 -6.19
N PRO A 241 -5.81 -8.68 -6.23
CA PRO A 241 -6.47 -9.33 -7.37
C PRO A 241 -6.26 -8.55 -8.67
N MET A 242 -6.03 -9.26 -9.76
CA MET A 242 -5.63 -8.76 -11.07
C MET A 242 -4.26 -8.04 -11.08
N LEU A 243 -3.42 -8.33 -10.08
CA LEU A 243 -1.98 -8.09 -10.02
C LEU A 243 -1.27 -9.40 -9.63
N HIS A 244 -1.49 -9.93 -8.42
CA HIS A 244 -0.82 -11.15 -7.92
C HIS A 244 -1.61 -12.44 -8.22
N TYR A 245 -2.91 -12.35 -8.46
CA TYR A 245 -3.82 -13.49 -8.72
C TYR A 245 -5.07 -13.03 -9.48
N TRP A 246 -5.82 -13.92 -10.12
CA TRP A 246 -7.13 -13.64 -10.72
C TRP A 246 -8.28 -14.05 -9.77
N PRO A 247 -9.24 -13.17 -9.43
CA PRO A 247 -10.32 -13.49 -8.49
C PRO A 247 -11.46 -14.31 -9.13
N ILE A 248 -11.94 -15.33 -8.42
CA ILE A 248 -13.05 -16.22 -8.81
C ILE A 248 -14.18 -16.15 -7.77
N ARG A 249 -15.44 -15.97 -8.19
CA ARG A 249 -16.59 -15.91 -7.27
C ARG A 249 -17.04 -17.29 -6.83
N THR A 250 -17.13 -17.52 -5.51
CA THR A 250 -17.50 -18.79 -4.88
C THR A 250 -18.79 -19.42 -5.45
N GLY A 251 -19.80 -18.60 -5.73
CA GLY A 251 -21.11 -19.01 -6.26
C GLY A 251 -21.24 -19.08 -7.79
N ASN A 252 -20.19 -18.82 -8.57
CA ASN A 252 -20.20 -18.94 -10.04
C ASN A 252 -18.91 -19.59 -10.59
N LYS A 253 -18.20 -20.34 -9.75
CA LYS A 253 -16.78 -20.68 -9.93
C LYS A 253 -16.45 -21.37 -11.26
N CYS A 254 -17.25 -22.32 -11.76
CA CYS A 254 -16.95 -22.98 -13.04
C CYS A 254 -16.98 -22.02 -14.24
N ARG A 255 -17.96 -21.12 -14.29
CA ARG A 255 -18.09 -20.09 -15.34
C ARG A 255 -16.99 -19.02 -15.21
N ASP A 256 -16.68 -18.61 -13.99
CA ASP A 256 -15.61 -17.63 -13.72
C ASP A 256 -14.22 -18.20 -14.05
N ILE A 257 -13.96 -19.49 -13.77
CA ILE A 257 -12.73 -20.20 -14.13
C ILE A 257 -12.62 -20.31 -15.65
N LYS A 258 -13.68 -20.77 -16.33
CA LYS A 258 -13.71 -20.86 -17.80
C LYS A 258 -13.38 -19.50 -18.44
N PHE A 259 -14.05 -18.44 -18.00
CA PHE A 259 -13.80 -17.08 -18.48
C PHE A 259 -12.36 -16.61 -18.22
N ALA A 260 -11.78 -16.93 -17.06
CA ALA A 260 -10.39 -16.58 -16.74
C ALA A 260 -9.38 -17.28 -17.66
N VAL A 261 -9.63 -18.56 -18.00
CA VAL A 261 -8.79 -19.37 -18.90
C VAL A 261 -8.96 -18.94 -20.36
N GLU A 262 -10.19 -18.74 -20.84
CA GLU A 262 -10.49 -18.19 -22.17
C GLU A 262 -9.84 -16.82 -22.36
N TRP A 263 -10.00 -15.92 -21.37
CA TRP A 263 -9.36 -14.62 -21.39
C TRP A 263 -7.83 -14.75 -21.42
N GLY A 264 -7.26 -15.54 -20.52
CA GLY A 264 -5.81 -15.67 -20.37
C GLY A 264 -5.13 -16.29 -21.58
N ASN A 265 -5.79 -17.24 -22.26
CA ASN A 265 -5.24 -17.85 -23.48
C ASN A 265 -5.23 -16.84 -24.65
N ASN A 266 -6.24 -15.97 -24.73
CA ASN A 266 -6.28 -14.86 -25.69
C ASN A 266 -5.41 -13.65 -25.27
N HIS A 267 -4.91 -13.61 -24.04
CA HIS A 267 -4.09 -12.52 -23.47
C HIS A 267 -2.86 -13.09 -22.75
N SER A 268 -2.15 -14.00 -23.43
CA SER A 268 -1.07 -14.81 -22.85
C SER A 268 0.02 -13.99 -22.14
N VAL A 269 0.35 -12.81 -22.68
CA VAL A 269 1.32 -11.88 -22.07
C VAL A 269 0.79 -11.28 -20.76
N ASP A 270 -0.48 -10.86 -20.70
CA ASP A 270 -1.08 -10.32 -19.48
C ASP A 270 -1.24 -11.40 -18.41
N ALA A 271 -1.66 -12.60 -18.80
CA ALA A 271 -1.79 -13.75 -17.89
C ALA A 271 -0.43 -14.20 -17.35
N GLN A 272 0.61 -14.24 -18.19
CA GLN A 272 1.98 -14.48 -17.73
C GLN A 272 2.45 -13.37 -16.78
N ALA A 273 2.11 -12.10 -17.04
CA ALA A 273 2.48 -10.99 -16.17
C ALA A 273 1.83 -11.09 -14.78
N ILE A 274 0.54 -11.46 -14.69
CA ILE A 274 -0.15 -11.69 -13.41
C ILE A 274 0.49 -12.87 -12.65
N GLY A 275 0.73 -14.00 -13.33
CA GLY A 275 1.38 -15.16 -12.72
C GLY A 275 2.79 -14.86 -12.21
N LYS A 276 3.60 -14.15 -13.01
CA LYS A 276 4.94 -13.69 -12.62
C LYS A 276 4.93 -12.66 -11.50
N ALA A 277 3.93 -11.79 -11.41
CA ALA A 277 3.81 -10.85 -10.31
C ALA A 277 3.41 -11.57 -9.01
N GLY A 278 2.55 -12.59 -9.08
CA GLY A 278 2.23 -13.48 -7.97
C GLY A 278 3.46 -14.25 -7.46
N SER A 279 4.20 -14.92 -8.34
CA SER A 279 5.42 -15.66 -7.98
C SER A 279 6.51 -14.75 -7.45
N LYS A 280 6.70 -13.58 -8.08
CA LYS A 280 7.63 -12.55 -7.63
C LYS A 280 7.27 -12.00 -6.25
N PHE A 281 5.99 -11.70 -5.98
CA PHE A 281 5.54 -11.26 -4.66
C PHE A 281 5.91 -12.28 -3.58
N ILE A 282 5.71 -13.58 -3.86
CA ILE A 282 6.09 -14.67 -2.96
C ILE A 282 7.62 -14.75 -2.78
N GLN A 283 8.40 -14.71 -3.86
CA GLN A 283 9.87 -14.77 -3.83
C GLN A 283 10.50 -13.59 -3.08
N GLU A 284 10.01 -12.36 -3.29
CA GLU A 284 10.56 -11.16 -2.62
C GLU A 284 10.00 -10.96 -1.21
N SER A 285 8.71 -11.24 -0.95
CA SER A 285 8.04 -10.88 0.31
C SER A 285 8.03 -12.00 1.37
N LEU A 286 8.20 -13.27 0.98
CA LEU A 286 8.23 -14.42 1.89
C LEU A 286 9.63 -15.02 2.09
N ARG A 287 10.69 -14.23 1.87
CA ARG A 287 12.05 -14.61 2.28
C ARG A 287 12.09 -14.82 3.80
N MET A 288 12.85 -15.81 4.29
CA MET A 288 12.85 -16.15 5.72
C MET A 288 13.22 -14.98 6.63
N GLU A 289 14.10 -14.07 6.19
CA GLU A 289 14.38 -12.79 6.87
C GLU A 289 13.13 -11.94 7.16
N TYR A 290 12.14 -11.90 6.25
CA TYR A 290 10.88 -11.17 6.41
C TYR A 290 9.84 -11.96 7.20
N VAL A 291 9.86 -13.29 7.13
CA VAL A 291 9.03 -14.16 8.00
C VAL A 291 9.46 -13.99 9.46
N TYR A 292 10.76 -14.11 9.75
CA TYR A 292 11.31 -13.85 11.08
C TYR A 292 11.13 -12.38 11.49
N GLY A 293 11.33 -11.42 10.58
CA GLY A 293 11.05 -10.00 10.85
C GLY A 293 9.60 -9.75 11.25
N TYR A 294 8.63 -10.39 10.58
CA TYR A 294 7.22 -10.33 10.96
C TYR A 294 6.98 -10.89 12.35
N MET A 295 7.52 -12.08 12.67
CA MET A 295 7.39 -12.70 13.99
C MET A 295 7.99 -11.82 15.10
N PHE A 296 9.18 -11.26 14.87
CA PHE A 296 9.87 -10.35 15.79
C PHE A 296 9.03 -9.10 16.08
N HIS A 297 8.52 -8.44 15.05
CA HIS A 297 7.67 -7.26 15.22
C HIS A 297 6.32 -7.62 15.86
N LEU A 298 5.70 -8.74 15.49
CA LEU A 298 4.46 -9.23 16.10
C LEU A 298 4.62 -9.46 17.60
N PHE A 299 5.68 -10.16 18.02
CA PHE A 299 6.00 -10.36 19.44
C PHE A 299 6.30 -9.03 20.16
N LYS A 300 7.04 -8.11 19.55
CA LYS A 300 7.34 -6.81 20.17
C LYS A 300 6.14 -5.87 20.30
N GLU A 301 5.17 -5.93 19.40
CA GLU A 301 3.89 -5.22 19.59
C GLU A 301 2.98 -5.95 20.58
N TYR A 302 2.97 -7.27 20.58
CA TYR A 302 2.19 -8.10 21.51
C TYR A 302 2.60 -7.89 22.98
N VAL A 303 3.89 -7.86 23.29
CA VAL A 303 4.41 -7.62 24.65
C VAL A 303 3.87 -6.33 25.26
N LYS A 304 3.70 -5.26 24.47
CA LYS A 304 3.16 -3.97 24.95
C LYS A 304 1.71 -4.05 25.44
N LEU A 305 1.01 -5.13 25.10
CA LEU A 305 -0.38 -5.40 25.52
C LEU A 305 -0.44 -6.29 26.78
N LEU A 306 0.67 -6.90 27.19
CA LEU A 306 0.75 -7.67 28.43
C LEU A 306 0.74 -6.70 29.64
N LYS A 307 -0.17 -6.94 30.58
CA LYS A 307 -0.33 -6.16 31.82
C LYS A 307 0.24 -6.87 33.06
N PHE A 308 1.13 -7.84 32.84
CA PHE A 308 1.76 -8.68 33.85
C PHE A 308 3.16 -9.09 33.35
N LYS A 309 4.12 -9.35 34.25
CA LYS A 309 5.37 -10.03 33.87
C LYS A 309 5.06 -11.52 33.66
N PRO A 310 5.44 -12.13 32.52
CA PRO A 310 5.38 -13.58 32.33
C PRO A 310 6.03 -14.37 33.45
N ARG A 311 5.55 -15.59 33.69
CA ARG A 311 6.12 -16.53 34.66
C ARG A 311 6.13 -17.93 34.06
N ILE A 312 7.17 -18.71 34.35
CA ILE A 312 7.27 -20.11 33.93
C ILE A 312 6.20 -20.92 34.68
N PRO A 313 5.25 -21.58 33.99
CA PRO A 313 4.27 -22.48 34.61
C PRO A 313 4.94 -23.72 35.19
N ALA A 314 4.41 -24.27 36.28
CA ALA A 314 4.96 -25.47 36.91
C ALA A 314 4.96 -26.74 36.02
N GLY A 315 4.15 -26.77 34.96
CA GLY A 315 4.11 -27.83 33.95
C GLY A 315 4.85 -27.50 32.65
N ALA A 316 5.65 -26.43 32.61
CA ALA A 316 6.40 -26.05 31.41
C ALA A 316 7.84 -26.58 31.43
N VAL A 317 8.28 -27.13 30.29
CA VAL A 317 9.63 -27.67 30.09
C VAL A 317 10.48 -26.64 29.34
N GLU A 318 11.74 -26.43 29.76
CA GLU A 318 12.69 -25.60 29.01
C GLU A 318 13.07 -26.28 27.69
N ILE A 319 13.09 -25.52 26.60
CA ILE A 319 13.41 -26.04 25.27
C ILE A 319 14.49 -25.20 24.59
N SER A 320 15.43 -25.86 23.92
CA SER A 320 16.45 -25.27 23.07
C SER A 320 16.46 -25.93 21.69
N SER A 321 17.26 -25.40 20.76
CA SER A 321 17.38 -26.00 19.44
C SER A 321 18.05 -27.37 19.53
N GLU A 322 19.05 -27.49 20.40
CA GLU A 322 19.79 -28.70 20.71
C GLU A 322 18.87 -29.75 21.35
N SER A 323 18.06 -29.37 22.34
CA SER A 323 17.19 -30.31 23.06
C SER A 323 16.06 -30.86 22.19
N MET A 324 15.55 -30.06 21.24
CA MET A 324 14.59 -30.57 20.25
C MET A 324 15.28 -31.48 19.23
N ALA A 325 16.38 -31.02 18.62
CA ALA A 325 17.11 -31.79 17.60
C ALA A 325 17.61 -33.15 18.12
N SER A 326 18.07 -33.24 19.37
CA SER A 326 18.55 -34.47 19.99
C SER A 326 17.49 -35.57 20.20
N SER A 327 16.22 -35.30 19.88
CA SER A 327 15.10 -36.24 20.03
C SER A 327 14.42 -36.63 18.70
N LEU A 328 15.02 -36.26 17.57
CA LEU A 328 14.44 -36.42 16.23
C LEU A 328 15.19 -37.44 15.36
N ASP A 329 14.48 -37.91 14.35
CA ASP A 329 14.92 -38.90 13.37
C ASP A 329 14.45 -38.56 11.95
N GLY A 330 15.19 -39.05 10.96
CA GLY A 330 14.78 -39.07 9.55
C GLY A 330 14.40 -37.70 8.99
N LEU A 331 13.21 -37.60 8.37
CA LEU A 331 12.72 -36.35 7.76
C LEU A 331 12.58 -35.19 8.76
N ARG A 332 12.41 -35.46 10.06
CA ARG A 332 12.28 -34.40 11.08
C ARG A 332 13.64 -33.79 11.40
N GLU A 333 14.64 -34.62 11.66
CA GLU A 333 16.04 -34.18 11.86
C GLU A 333 16.53 -33.38 10.64
N MET A 334 16.40 -33.93 9.43
CA MET A 334 16.87 -33.25 8.21
C MET A 334 16.17 -31.92 7.94
N PHE A 335 14.85 -31.80 8.19
CA PHE A 335 14.15 -30.52 7.98
C PHE A 335 14.47 -29.50 9.08
N PHE A 336 14.83 -29.93 10.29
CA PHE A 336 15.35 -29.05 11.33
C PHE A 336 16.74 -28.53 10.95
N GLU A 337 17.65 -29.41 10.49
CA GLU A 337 18.96 -29.02 9.96
C GLU A 337 18.85 -28.05 8.78
N GLU A 338 18.04 -28.38 7.76
CA GLU A 338 17.80 -27.53 6.58
C GLU A 338 17.13 -26.18 6.89
N SER A 339 16.49 -26.02 8.06
CA SER A 339 15.84 -24.77 8.50
C SER A 339 16.55 -24.03 9.64
N THR A 340 17.74 -24.49 10.05
CA THR A 340 18.54 -23.88 11.13
C THR A 340 19.11 -22.53 10.69
N VAL A 341 18.96 -21.48 11.51
CA VAL A 341 19.50 -20.14 11.17
C VAL A 341 21.02 -20.08 11.33
N LYS A 342 21.72 -19.63 10.29
CA LYS A 342 23.17 -19.48 10.26
C LYS A 342 23.59 -18.18 10.96
N SER A 343 23.83 -18.27 12.27
CA SER A 343 24.33 -17.14 13.09
C SER A 343 25.65 -16.59 12.56
N SER A 344 25.78 -15.25 12.50
CA SER A 344 27.05 -14.56 12.22
C SER A 344 27.99 -14.46 13.43
N ARG A 345 27.65 -15.14 14.53
CA ARG A 345 28.53 -15.36 15.69
C ARG A 345 28.48 -16.82 16.10
N ILE A 346 29.60 -17.51 15.88
CA ILE A 346 29.91 -18.88 16.32
C ILE A 346 28.94 -19.94 15.75
N PRO A 347 29.38 -20.84 14.83
CA PRO A 347 28.64 -22.06 14.56
C PRO A 347 28.67 -22.94 15.82
N SER A 348 27.57 -23.60 16.17
CA SER A 348 27.58 -24.53 17.29
C SER A 348 28.59 -25.66 17.04
N SER A 349 29.22 -26.15 18.11
CA SER A 349 30.23 -27.22 18.03
C SER A 349 29.70 -28.46 17.32
N TRP A 350 28.43 -28.78 17.53
CA TRP A 350 27.69 -29.84 16.84
C TRP A 350 27.59 -29.63 15.32
N VAL A 351 27.26 -28.41 14.86
CA VAL A 351 27.26 -28.07 13.43
C VAL A 351 28.66 -28.19 12.83
N GLN A 352 29.71 -27.76 13.54
CA GLN A 352 31.09 -27.94 13.04
C GLN A 352 31.52 -29.41 13.00
N GLN A 353 31.18 -30.22 14.00
CA GLN A 353 31.49 -31.65 14.01
C GLN A 353 30.78 -32.39 12.87
N LYS A 354 29.45 -32.22 12.69
CA LYS A 354 28.73 -32.81 11.55
C LYS A 354 29.26 -32.30 10.20
N LEU A 355 29.55 -31.01 10.04
CA LEU A 355 30.14 -30.49 8.79
C LEU A 355 31.51 -31.10 8.47
N SER A 356 32.37 -31.30 9.48
CA SER A 356 33.67 -31.96 9.27
C SER A 356 33.52 -33.43 8.84
N LEU A 357 32.51 -34.14 9.34
CA LEU A 357 32.20 -35.52 8.92
C LEU A 357 31.66 -35.57 7.47
N VAL A 358 30.74 -34.67 7.11
CA VAL A 358 30.21 -34.59 5.74
C VAL A 358 31.28 -34.16 4.73
N GLN A 359 32.17 -33.22 5.09
CA GLN A 359 33.29 -32.84 4.23
C GLN A 359 34.37 -33.93 4.14
N ALA A 360 34.57 -34.75 5.18
CA ALA A 360 35.43 -35.93 5.09
C ALA A 360 34.88 -36.96 4.09
N GLN A 361 33.59 -37.29 4.18
CA GLN A 361 32.94 -38.21 3.22
C GLN A 361 32.99 -37.68 1.77
N PHE A 362 32.93 -36.35 1.57
CA PHE A 362 33.01 -35.75 0.24
C PHE A 362 34.45 -35.67 -0.33
N LEU A 363 35.48 -36.02 0.44
CA LEU A 363 36.89 -36.01 0.02
C LEU A 363 37.47 -37.40 -0.28
N GLU A 364 36.75 -38.49 0.00
CA GLU A 364 37.18 -39.85 -0.39
C GLU A 364 36.74 -40.26 -1.82
N GLU A 365 35.79 -39.56 -2.46
CA GLU A 365 35.31 -39.91 -3.81
C GLU A 365 36.07 -39.23 -4.97
N LEU A 366 37.08 -38.38 -4.71
CA LEU A 366 37.74 -37.57 -5.75
C LEU A 366 39.28 -37.66 -5.76
N GLU A 367 39.80 -38.77 -6.30
CA GLU A 367 40.86 -38.89 -7.34
C GLU A 367 41.74 -40.15 -7.19
N PRO A 368 42.47 -40.62 -8.23
CA PRO A 368 42.34 -40.33 -9.67
C PRO A 368 42.29 -41.59 -10.56
N ARG A 369 41.89 -41.40 -11.82
CA ARG A 369 42.43 -42.21 -12.94
C ARG A 369 43.10 -41.28 -13.96
N ARG A 370 44.44 -41.31 -14.00
CA ARG A 370 45.24 -40.64 -15.03
C ARG A 370 45.19 -41.44 -16.34
N THR A 371 45.07 -40.71 -17.45
CA THR A 371 45.66 -41.08 -18.75
C THR A 371 46.40 -39.85 -19.29
N VAL A 372 47.44 -40.04 -20.09
CA VAL A 372 48.51 -39.04 -20.33
C VAL A 372 48.70 -38.74 -21.83
N MET A 373 49.41 -37.63 -22.14
CA MET A 373 49.98 -37.17 -23.43
C MET A 373 49.24 -35.98 -24.10
N THR A 374 49.90 -34.92 -24.64
CA THR A 374 51.35 -34.60 -24.72
C THR A 374 51.65 -33.09 -24.90
N SER A 375 52.70 -32.62 -24.22
CA SER A 375 53.70 -31.59 -24.58
C SER A 375 53.47 -30.43 -25.61
N SER A 376 53.49 -29.19 -25.08
CA SER A 376 54.52 -28.15 -25.34
C SER A 376 54.50 -27.31 -26.68
N PRO A 377 55.37 -26.28 -26.91
CA PRO A 377 54.88 -24.88 -26.96
C PRO A 377 55.48 -23.96 -28.07
N LEU A 378 55.03 -22.70 -28.18
CA LEU A 378 55.79 -21.62 -28.86
C LEU A 378 55.63 -20.21 -28.23
N PHE A 379 56.79 -19.59 -27.96
CA PHE A 379 57.17 -18.16 -27.97
C PHE A 379 56.62 -17.07 -27.02
N GLU A 380 57.56 -16.59 -26.20
CA GLU A 380 57.71 -15.29 -25.53
C GLU A 380 58.40 -14.27 -26.54
N THR A 381 58.84 -13.02 -26.33
CA THR A 381 59.12 -12.09 -25.20
C THR A 381 59.14 -10.63 -25.73
N ILE A 382 59.55 -9.64 -24.89
CA ILE A 382 60.31 -8.41 -25.25
C ILE A 382 59.49 -7.22 -25.86
N PHE A 383 59.70 -5.92 -25.52
CA PHE A 383 60.57 -5.27 -24.51
C PHE A 383 59.99 -3.97 -23.91
N SER A 384 60.81 -3.24 -23.12
CA SER A 384 60.50 -2.17 -22.17
C SER A 384 60.57 -0.72 -22.71
N GLY A 385 60.10 0.26 -21.90
CA GLY A 385 60.32 1.70 -22.10
C GLY A 385 60.15 2.55 -20.83
N ARG A 386 61.04 3.54 -20.61
CA ARG A 386 61.03 4.54 -19.50
C ARG A 386 60.42 5.86 -20.02
N GLY A 387 59.84 6.81 -19.25
CA GLY A 387 59.69 6.97 -17.81
C GLY A 387 60.44 8.20 -17.25
N HIS A 388 59.77 9.22 -16.69
CA HIS A 388 60.39 10.34 -15.94
C HIS A 388 59.42 11.13 -15.02
N LYS A 389 59.95 11.75 -13.95
CA LYS A 389 59.31 12.78 -13.09
C LYS A 389 60.20 14.04 -13.07
N LYS A 390 59.62 15.20 -12.73
CA LYS A 390 60.33 16.34 -12.13
C LYS A 390 59.51 16.94 -10.98
N SER A 391 60.17 17.68 -10.09
CA SER A 391 59.66 18.22 -8.81
C SER A 391 60.23 19.64 -8.56
N LEU A 392 60.26 20.10 -7.28
CA LEU A 392 60.57 21.45 -6.77
C LEU A 392 59.36 22.42 -6.86
N ASN A 393 58.95 23.25 -5.88
CA ASN A 393 59.21 23.45 -4.42
C ASN A 393 57.99 24.25 -3.85
N GLY A 394 57.77 24.51 -2.54
CA GLY A 394 58.47 24.19 -1.28
C GLY A 394 57.81 24.88 -0.05
N SER A 395 58.40 24.74 1.14
CA SER A 395 58.23 25.54 2.40
C SER A 395 56.85 26.01 2.93
N MET A 396 56.37 25.32 3.98
CA MET A 396 55.80 25.78 5.29
C MET A 396 54.66 26.84 5.43
N GLU A 397 53.86 26.62 6.47
CA GLU A 397 52.76 27.44 7.06
C GLU A 397 53.24 28.71 7.84
N PRO A 398 52.38 29.56 8.47
CA PRO A 398 50.90 29.59 8.54
C PRO A 398 50.21 30.97 8.29
N SER A 399 48.86 30.98 8.26
CA SER A 399 47.96 31.88 9.05
C SER A 399 46.78 32.61 8.34
N ARG A 400 45.71 32.82 9.14
CA ARG A 400 44.58 33.78 9.10
C ARG A 400 44.11 34.45 7.77
N ALA A 401 42.89 34.01 7.39
CA ALA A 401 41.65 34.82 7.30
C ALA A 401 41.38 35.88 6.20
N SER A 402 40.12 35.82 5.73
CA SER A 402 39.33 36.84 5.01
C SER A 402 39.51 37.00 3.48
N ASN A 403 38.43 37.53 2.88
CA ASN A 403 38.29 38.06 1.51
C ASN A 403 38.34 37.07 0.34
N TYR A 404 37.15 36.62 -0.08
CA TYR A 404 36.85 36.31 -1.49
C TYR A 404 35.87 37.37 -2.04
N PRO A 405 35.91 37.68 -3.36
CA PRO A 405 35.40 38.96 -3.87
C PRO A 405 33.87 39.02 -4.03
N VAL A 406 33.34 40.25 -3.92
CA VAL A 406 31.96 40.57 -4.26
C VAL A 406 31.77 40.50 -5.78
N ILE A 407 30.97 39.55 -6.25
CA ILE A 407 30.43 39.57 -7.61
C ILE A 407 29.10 40.32 -7.57
N SER A 408 29.04 41.44 -8.29
CA SER A 408 27.89 42.36 -8.32
C SER A 408 26.66 41.73 -8.98
N ARG A 409 25.49 41.87 -8.35
CA ARG A 409 24.20 41.41 -8.89
C ARG A 409 23.82 42.14 -10.18
N PRO A 410 23.37 41.43 -11.23
CA PRO A 410 22.36 41.94 -12.15
C PRO A 410 21.02 42.00 -11.40
N ASN A 411 20.44 43.18 -11.21
CA ASN A 411 19.09 43.31 -10.67
C ASN A 411 18.08 42.84 -11.72
N ASN A 412 17.35 41.75 -11.44
CA ASN A 412 16.22 41.34 -12.28
C ASN A 412 15.12 40.67 -11.44
N LEU A 413 14.55 41.42 -10.48
CA LEU A 413 13.39 41.00 -9.67
C LEU A 413 12.07 41.04 -10.48
N SER A 414 12.05 40.34 -11.61
CA SER A 414 10.83 39.98 -12.32
C SER A 414 10.13 38.84 -11.57
N SER A 415 9.34 39.15 -10.55
CA SER A 415 8.54 38.15 -9.83
C SER A 415 7.50 37.52 -10.77
N THR A 416 7.71 36.26 -11.15
CA THR A 416 6.78 35.52 -12.03
C THR A 416 5.36 35.60 -11.50
N ALA A 417 4.37 35.74 -12.38
CA ALA A 417 2.96 35.70 -12.00
C ALA A 417 2.60 34.38 -11.30
N CYS A 418 1.69 34.43 -10.33
CA CYS A 418 1.15 33.23 -9.71
C CYS A 418 0.23 32.47 -10.69
N PRO A 419 0.11 31.13 -10.55
CA PRO A 419 -0.91 30.35 -11.23
C PRO A 419 -2.32 30.94 -11.10
N GLU A 420 -3.14 30.80 -12.15
CA GLU A 420 -4.49 31.36 -12.24
C GLU A 420 -5.42 30.98 -11.08
N TYR A 421 -5.18 29.85 -10.39
CA TYR A 421 -5.99 29.46 -9.22
C TYR A 421 -5.86 30.40 -8.02
N PHE A 422 -4.80 31.21 -7.94
CA PHE A 422 -4.66 32.22 -6.89
C PHE A 422 -5.77 33.28 -6.98
N ARG A 423 -6.36 33.48 -8.17
CA ARG A 423 -7.47 34.43 -8.35
C ARG A 423 -8.71 34.06 -7.53
N TRP A 424 -8.88 32.79 -7.13
CA TRP A 424 -9.97 32.36 -6.25
C TRP A 424 -9.85 32.88 -4.81
N ILE A 425 -8.68 33.36 -4.36
CA ILE A 425 -8.53 34.05 -3.06
C ILE A 425 -9.48 35.27 -3.00
N HIS A 426 -9.64 36.00 -4.11
CA HIS A 426 -10.57 37.14 -4.21
C HIS A 426 -12.05 36.74 -4.21
N GLU A 427 -12.37 35.47 -4.49
CA GLU A 427 -13.72 34.91 -4.46
C GLU A 427 -14.06 34.40 -3.06
N ASP A 428 -13.18 33.58 -2.47
CA ASP A 428 -13.36 32.98 -1.14
C ASP A 428 -13.43 34.05 -0.04
N LEU A 429 -12.80 35.20 -0.24
CA LEU A 429 -12.85 36.35 0.68
C LEU A 429 -13.91 37.41 0.29
N ARG A 430 -14.61 37.26 -0.85
CA ARG A 430 -15.48 38.30 -1.43
C ARG A 430 -16.58 38.76 -0.47
N ILE A 431 -17.18 37.84 0.28
CA ILE A 431 -18.32 38.12 1.17
C ILE A 431 -17.98 39.04 2.35
N TRP A 432 -16.69 39.22 2.66
CA TRP A 432 -16.21 40.15 3.69
C TRP A 432 -15.56 41.41 3.11
N LYS A 433 -15.53 41.58 1.77
CA LYS A 433 -14.80 42.69 1.12
C LYS A 433 -15.35 44.08 1.49
N SER A 434 -16.66 44.21 1.67
CA SER A 434 -17.33 45.48 2.03
C SER A 434 -17.46 45.68 3.55
N THR A 435 -17.78 44.62 4.27
CA THR A 435 -18.06 44.63 5.73
C THR A 435 -16.81 44.48 6.59
N GLY A 436 -15.79 43.78 6.08
CA GLY A 436 -14.68 43.28 6.87
C GLY A 436 -15.05 42.11 7.78
N ILE A 437 -14.09 41.71 8.60
CA ILE A 437 -14.21 40.62 9.57
C ILE A 437 -14.07 41.22 10.97
N SER A 438 -15.18 41.22 11.72
CA SER A 438 -15.19 41.64 13.12
C SER A 438 -14.72 40.53 14.06
N ARG A 439 -14.25 40.89 15.27
CA ARG A 439 -13.88 39.89 16.29
C ARG A 439 -15.03 38.92 16.59
N ALA A 440 -16.27 39.42 16.65
CA ALA A 440 -17.45 38.60 16.87
C ALA A 440 -17.69 37.56 15.76
N MET A 441 -17.27 37.81 14.52
CA MET A 441 -17.37 36.84 13.41
C MET A 441 -16.30 35.74 13.48
N VAL A 442 -15.13 36.05 14.05
CA VAL A 442 -14.08 35.05 14.33
C VAL A 442 -14.44 34.21 15.57
N GLU A 443 -14.86 34.84 16.67
CA GLU A 443 -15.24 34.12 17.89
C GLU A 443 -16.48 33.21 17.64
N ARG A 444 -17.43 33.60 16.77
CA ARG A 444 -18.55 32.72 16.35
C ARG A 444 -18.13 31.44 15.61
N ALA A 445 -16.92 31.37 15.06
CA ALA A 445 -16.42 30.13 14.47
C ALA A 445 -15.89 29.12 15.51
N LYS A 446 -15.76 29.50 16.80
CA LYS A 446 -15.20 28.68 17.88
C LYS A 446 -15.95 27.35 18.10
N ASP A 447 -17.27 27.35 18.00
CA ASP A 447 -18.08 26.14 18.20
C ASP A 447 -17.90 25.09 17.10
N TYR A 448 -17.35 25.49 15.95
CA TYR A 448 -16.90 24.57 14.91
C TYR A 448 -15.41 24.27 15.05
N ALA A 449 -14.58 25.30 15.20
CA ALA A 449 -13.14 25.23 15.09
C ALA A 449 -12.47 24.16 15.97
N HIS A 450 -11.44 23.53 15.41
CA HIS A 450 -10.56 22.60 16.13
C HIS A 450 -9.44 23.35 16.86
N PHE A 451 -8.91 24.40 16.23
CA PHE A 451 -7.95 25.30 16.82
C PHE A 451 -8.15 26.74 16.33
N ARG A 452 -7.71 27.68 17.17
CA ARG A 452 -7.50 29.09 16.86
C ARG A 452 -6.00 29.32 16.70
N LEU A 453 -5.61 30.11 15.71
CA LEU A 453 -4.23 30.44 15.42
C LEU A 453 -4.08 31.95 15.33
N VAL A 454 -3.09 32.48 16.06
CA VAL A 454 -2.72 33.90 16.05
C VAL A 454 -1.31 34.01 15.50
N ILE A 455 -1.10 34.90 14.54
CA ILE A 455 0.23 35.38 14.15
C ILE A 455 0.36 36.80 14.71
N LEU A 456 1.41 37.05 15.48
CA LEU A 456 1.65 38.34 16.12
C LEU A 456 3.16 38.61 16.17
N LYS A 457 3.62 39.71 15.56
CA LYS A 457 5.03 40.09 15.41
C LYS A 457 5.90 38.96 14.85
N GLY A 458 5.37 38.22 13.87
CA GLY A 458 6.02 37.06 13.24
C GLY A 458 6.08 35.78 14.09
N LYS A 459 5.60 35.80 15.34
CA LYS A 459 5.43 34.60 16.17
C LYS A 459 4.04 33.98 16.00
N MET A 460 3.94 32.67 16.24
CA MET A 460 2.70 31.91 16.11
C MET A 460 2.23 31.38 17.47
N TYR A 461 0.95 31.57 17.77
CA TYR A 461 0.29 31.08 18.99
C TYR A 461 -0.93 30.23 18.61
N VAL A 462 -1.14 29.12 19.32
CA VAL A 462 -2.23 28.18 19.02
C VAL A 462 -2.99 27.79 20.29
N GLU A 463 -4.31 28.01 20.27
CA GLU A 463 -5.27 27.52 21.26
C GLU A 463 -6.05 26.36 20.62
N LYS A 464 -6.17 25.21 21.30
CA LYS A 464 -6.91 24.04 20.79
C LYS A 464 -8.24 23.86 21.51
N TYR A 465 -9.31 23.74 20.75
CA TYR A 465 -10.66 23.51 21.27
C TYR A 465 -11.09 22.04 21.18
N LYS A 466 -10.72 21.35 20.09
CA LYS A 466 -11.20 20.00 19.80
C LYS A 466 -10.10 19.11 19.23
N LYS A 467 -10.14 17.83 19.56
CA LYS A 467 -9.22 16.83 19.01
C LYS A 467 -9.59 16.56 17.54
N SER A 468 -8.65 16.83 16.63
CA SER A 468 -8.80 16.47 15.21
C SER A 468 -8.84 14.96 15.00
N PHE A 469 -9.52 14.52 13.94
CA PHE A 469 -9.20 13.25 13.30
C PHE A 469 -7.73 13.25 12.87
N HIS A 470 -6.95 12.24 13.29
CA HIS A 470 -5.53 12.05 12.93
C HIS A 470 -4.66 13.32 13.17
N THR A 471 -3.44 13.40 12.63
CA THR A 471 -2.53 14.56 12.74
C THR A 471 -2.87 15.73 11.81
N ARG A 472 -4.14 15.91 11.38
CA ARG A 472 -4.50 16.95 10.40
C ARG A 472 -4.17 18.35 10.93
N ASP A 473 -4.59 18.65 12.15
CA ASP A 473 -4.25 19.90 12.85
C ASP A 473 -2.74 20.07 12.99
N VAL A 474 -2.02 19.03 13.40
CA VAL A 474 -0.56 19.05 13.60
C VAL A 474 0.18 19.41 12.31
N PHE A 475 -0.17 18.81 11.17
CA PHE A 475 0.52 19.09 9.90
C PHE A 475 0.05 20.39 9.23
N THR A 476 -1.20 20.84 9.42
CA THR A 476 -1.63 22.19 9.01
C THR A 476 -0.87 23.28 9.79
N ILE A 477 -0.80 23.17 11.12
CA ILE A 477 -0.04 24.11 11.97
C ILE A 477 1.46 24.06 11.62
N TRP A 478 1.98 22.86 11.32
CA TRP A 478 3.37 22.70 10.86
C TRP A 478 3.62 23.48 9.57
N GLY A 479 2.74 23.36 8.58
CA GLY A 479 2.82 24.09 7.32
C GLY A 479 2.83 25.61 7.50
N ILE A 480 2.00 26.14 8.40
CA ILE A 480 2.00 27.57 8.74
C ILE A 480 3.31 27.98 9.45
N SER A 481 3.89 27.12 10.31
CA SER A 481 5.22 27.37 10.89
C SER A 481 6.33 27.37 9.82
N GLN A 482 6.22 26.54 8.78
CA GLN A 482 7.16 26.56 7.65
C GLN A 482 7.01 27.80 6.77
N LEU A 483 5.78 28.30 6.57
CA LEU A 483 5.54 29.57 5.89
C LEU A 483 6.23 30.74 6.62
N LEU A 484 6.14 30.79 7.95
CA LEU A 484 6.80 31.82 8.77
C LEU A 484 8.33 31.72 8.72
N ARG A 485 8.90 30.52 8.54
CA ARG A 485 10.35 30.34 8.29
C ARG A 485 10.76 30.75 6.87
N LEU A 486 9.90 30.53 5.88
CA LEU A 486 10.17 30.90 4.49
C LEU A 486 10.06 32.42 4.26
N TYR A 487 9.12 33.06 4.94
CA TYR A 487 8.85 34.49 4.83
C TYR A 487 8.86 35.21 6.21
N PRO A 488 10.01 35.22 6.95
CA PRO A 488 10.08 35.80 8.29
C PRO A 488 9.73 37.29 8.28
N GLY A 489 8.85 37.71 9.19
CA GLY A 489 8.39 39.09 9.31
C GLY A 489 7.56 39.64 8.13
N LYS A 490 7.36 38.86 7.06
CA LYS A 490 6.58 39.27 5.87
C LYS A 490 5.11 38.84 5.95
N VAL A 491 4.77 37.81 6.73
CA VAL A 491 3.37 37.41 6.98
C VAL A 491 2.74 38.36 8.01
N PRO A 492 1.61 39.02 7.73
CA PRO A 492 1.01 39.99 8.65
C PRO A 492 0.47 39.39 9.96
N ASP A 493 0.30 40.27 10.95
CA ASP A 493 -0.42 39.95 12.18
C ASP A 493 -1.88 39.61 11.87
N LEU A 494 -2.34 38.42 12.28
CA LEU A 494 -3.71 37.94 12.01
C LEU A 494 -4.20 36.96 13.08
N GLU A 495 -5.50 36.71 13.08
CA GLU A 495 -6.19 35.78 13.98
C GLU A 495 -7.21 34.97 13.19
N LEU A 496 -7.08 33.64 13.16
CA LEU A 496 -7.96 32.75 12.39
C LEU A 496 -8.47 31.55 13.20
N MET A 497 -9.56 30.97 12.70
CA MET A 497 -10.20 29.75 13.20
C MET A 497 -10.12 28.67 12.12
N PHE A 498 -9.78 27.42 12.50
CA PHE A 498 -9.57 26.33 11.53
C PHE A 498 -10.44 25.09 11.82
N TRP A 499 -11.01 24.53 10.76
CA TRP A 499 -11.85 23.33 10.75
C TRP A 499 -11.13 22.19 10.01
N CYS A 500 -10.88 21.08 10.73
CA CYS A 500 -10.04 19.98 10.24
C CYS A 500 -10.82 18.80 9.64
N GLU A 501 -12.15 18.82 9.66
CA GLU A 501 -13.02 17.70 9.28
C GLU A 501 -13.45 17.75 7.80
N ASP A 502 -13.94 16.62 7.29
CA ASP A 502 -14.15 16.41 5.84
C ASP A 502 -15.21 17.34 5.19
N ARG A 503 -16.19 17.84 5.96
CA ARG A 503 -17.37 18.52 5.42
C ARG A 503 -17.41 20.01 5.79
N PRO A 504 -17.72 20.91 4.84
CA PRO A 504 -18.00 22.31 5.17
C PRO A 504 -19.16 22.48 6.15
N VAL A 505 -19.03 23.45 7.07
CA VAL A 505 -19.97 23.67 8.18
C VAL A 505 -20.73 24.99 8.14
N ILE A 506 -20.23 26.00 7.41
CA ILE A 506 -20.88 27.30 7.27
C ILE A 506 -21.57 27.33 5.91
N LEU A 507 -22.90 27.20 5.87
CA LEU A 507 -23.68 27.11 4.62
C LEU A 507 -24.25 28.47 4.23
N LYS A 508 -24.25 28.77 2.93
CA LYS A 508 -24.70 30.07 2.37
C LYS A 508 -26.12 30.44 2.79
N LYS A 509 -27.03 29.47 2.75
CA LYS A 509 -28.46 29.64 3.09
C LYS A 509 -28.68 30.17 4.51
N ASP A 510 -27.79 29.86 5.46
CA ASP A 510 -27.95 30.21 6.87
C ASP A 510 -27.57 31.68 7.15
N TYR A 511 -26.97 32.36 6.16
CA TYR A 511 -26.49 33.75 6.22
C TYR A 511 -27.00 34.59 5.03
N GLN A 512 -28.18 34.26 4.49
CA GLN A 512 -28.86 34.97 3.41
C GLN A 512 -30.18 35.58 3.88
N GLY A 513 -30.45 36.83 3.47
CA GLY A 513 -31.67 37.58 3.82
C GLY A 513 -31.37 38.92 4.52
N THR A 514 -32.37 39.80 4.60
CA THR A 514 -32.23 41.15 5.17
C THR A 514 -31.91 41.15 6.67
N ASN A 515 -32.40 40.15 7.41
CA ASN A 515 -32.18 39.99 8.84
C ASN A 515 -31.07 38.96 9.18
N ALA A 516 -30.29 38.52 8.18
CA ALA A 516 -29.25 37.51 8.40
C ALA A 516 -28.04 38.08 9.14
N THR A 517 -27.50 37.35 10.12
CA THR A 517 -26.25 37.73 10.77
C THR A 517 -25.06 37.58 9.82
N SER A 518 -23.99 38.35 10.02
CA SER A 518 -22.79 38.25 9.16
C SER A 518 -22.11 36.89 9.32
N SER A 519 -21.80 36.21 8.20
CA SER A 519 -21.16 34.89 8.21
C SER A 519 -19.87 34.88 9.05
N PRO A 520 -19.68 33.87 9.94
CA PRO A 520 -18.42 33.66 10.62
C PRO A 520 -17.33 33.27 9.62
N SER A 521 -16.08 33.66 9.89
CA SER A 521 -14.93 33.35 9.02
C SER A 521 -14.17 32.14 9.58
N ILE A 522 -14.09 31.06 8.80
CA ILE A 522 -13.39 29.83 9.19
C ILE A 522 -12.61 29.26 8.01
N PHE A 523 -11.40 28.76 8.28
CA PHE A 523 -10.54 28.10 7.30
C PHE A 523 -10.77 26.59 7.31
N GLN A 524 -10.72 25.96 6.14
CA GLN A 524 -10.94 24.52 5.94
C GLN A 524 -10.23 24.04 4.68
N TYR A 525 -9.92 22.75 4.58
CA TYR A 525 -9.27 22.18 3.38
C TYR A 525 -10.25 21.82 2.25
N CYS A 526 -11.55 21.85 2.54
CA CYS A 526 -12.60 21.33 1.68
C CYS A 526 -13.60 22.45 1.40
N GLY A 527 -13.81 22.82 0.13
CA GLY A 527 -14.83 23.75 -0.33
C GLY A 527 -16.05 23.04 -0.92
N HIS A 528 -17.18 23.75 -0.96
CA HIS A 528 -18.45 23.31 -1.56
C HIS A 528 -19.20 24.55 -2.08
N GLU A 529 -19.98 24.42 -3.16
CA GLU A 529 -20.62 25.57 -3.80
C GLU A 529 -21.64 26.28 -2.89
N ASP A 530 -22.35 25.52 -2.05
CA ASP A 530 -23.28 26.06 -1.03
C ASP A 530 -22.62 26.48 0.30
N ALA A 531 -21.28 26.57 0.39
CA ALA A 531 -20.57 26.88 1.64
C ALA A 531 -19.78 28.20 1.60
N LEU A 532 -19.41 28.70 2.79
CA LEU A 532 -18.70 29.98 3.01
C LEU A 532 -17.35 29.85 3.76
N GLY A 533 -16.86 28.62 4.01
CA GLY A 533 -15.55 28.43 4.63
C GLY A 533 -14.39 28.59 3.64
N ILE A 534 -13.35 29.30 4.07
CA ILE A 534 -12.18 29.71 3.28
C ILE A 534 -11.30 28.50 2.97
N VAL A 535 -10.98 28.26 1.68
CA VAL A 535 -10.26 27.05 1.27
C VAL A 535 -8.74 27.21 1.38
N PHE A 536 -8.12 26.33 2.17
CA PHE A 536 -6.71 26.34 2.53
C PHE A 536 -6.01 25.02 2.14
N PRO A 537 -4.72 25.02 1.75
CA PRO A 537 -4.02 23.79 1.38
C PRO A 537 -4.04 22.70 2.46
N ASP A 538 -4.34 21.47 2.06
CA ASP A 538 -4.56 20.36 2.98
C ASP A 538 -3.27 19.87 3.70
N TRP A 539 -3.41 19.23 4.85
CA TRP A 539 -2.25 18.83 5.68
C TRP A 539 -1.29 17.86 4.97
N THR A 540 -1.76 17.07 3.99
CA THR A 540 -0.95 16.05 3.31
C THR A 540 0.14 16.65 2.42
N PHE A 541 0.13 17.95 2.13
CA PHE A 541 1.27 18.64 1.52
C PHE A 541 2.55 18.47 2.36
N TRP A 542 2.43 18.39 3.70
CA TRP A 542 3.53 18.10 4.63
C TRP A 542 3.59 16.63 5.10
N GLY A 543 2.74 15.77 4.54
CA GLY A 543 2.66 14.33 4.82
C GLY A 543 1.48 13.91 5.71
N TRP A 544 1.23 12.60 5.76
CA TRP A 544 0.18 12.00 6.61
C TRP A 544 0.61 10.62 7.11
N ALA A 545 1.25 10.63 8.28
CA ALA A 545 2.05 9.51 8.74
C ALA A 545 1.24 8.28 9.17
N GLU A 546 0.01 8.42 9.68
CA GLU A 546 -0.84 7.25 10.03
C GLU A 546 -1.34 6.49 8.79
N THR A 547 -1.18 7.06 7.59
CA THR A 547 -1.46 6.40 6.30
C THR A 547 -0.21 6.21 5.44
N ASN A 548 0.98 6.53 6.00
CA ASN A 548 2.27 6.55 5.31
C ASN A 548 2.28 7.31 3.96
N VAL A 549 1.48 8.37 3.82
CA VAL A 549 1.55 9.26 2.65
C VAL A 549 2.69 10.24 2.87
N ARG A 550 3.79 10.06 2.12
CA ARG A 550 4.98 10.91 2.19
C ARG A 550 4.67 12.37 1.81
N PRO A 551 5.48 13.34 2.27
CA PRO A 551 5.29 14.74 1.95
C PRO A 551 5.32 15.03 0.45
N TRP A 552 4.53 16.02 0.03
CA TRP A 552 4.27 16.28 -1.39
C TRP A 552 5.52 16.69 -2.18
N LYS A 553 6.46 17.42 -1.58
CA LYS A 553 7.76 17.79 -2.21
C LYS A 553 8.50 16.56 -2.76
N ILE A 554 8.42 15.45 -2.04
CA ILE A 554 9.11 14.20 -2.38
C ILE A 554 8.19 13.34 -3.26
N LEU A 555 6.94 13.13 -2.83
CA LEU A 555 5.98 12.31 -3.57
C LEU A 555 5.72 12.82 -4.99
N SER A 556 5.68 14.14 -5.21
CA SER A 556 5.50 14.75 -6.54
C SER A 556 6.68 14.44 -7.48
N ARG A 557 7.92 14.53 -6.97
CA ARG A 557 9.13 14.15 -7.70
C ARG A 557 9.15 12.65 -7.99
N ASP A 558 8.83 11.83 -7.00
CA ASP A 558 8.86 10.38 -7.10
C ASP A 558 7.78 9.88 -8.10
N LEU A 559 6.61 10.56 -8.17
CA LEU A 559 5.58 10.36 -9.22
C LEU A 559 6.05 10.82 -10.60
N LYS A 560 6.72 11.97 -10.71
CA LYS A 560 7.30 12.47 -11.97
C LYS A 560 8.35 11.51 -12.53
N GLU A 561 9.13 10.87 -11.66
CA GLU A 561 10.08 9.83 -12.08
C GLU A 561 9.36 8.52 -12.44
N ALA A 562 8.36 8.12 -11.65
CA ALA A 562 7.55 6.94 -11.94
C ALA A 562 6.87 7.02 -13.32
N ASN A 563 6.38 8.20 -13.72
CA ASN A 563 5.79 8.40 -15.05
C ASN A 563 6.71 8.00 -16.22
N LYS A 564 8.03 8.12 -16.07
CA LYS A 564 9.01 7.70 -17.10
C LYS A 564 9.18 6.18 -17.19
N ARG A 565 8.90 5.43 -16.11
CA ARG A 565 9.12 3.98 -16.01
C ARG A 565 8.24 3.16 -16.96
N THR A 566 7.17 3.74 -17.48
CA THR A 566 6.36 3.10 -18.54
C THR A 566 5.89 4.17 -19.52
N LYS A 567 6.40 4.08 -20.75
CA LYS A 567 5.97 4.93 -21.88
C LYS A 567 4.46 4.77 -22.06
N TRP A 568 3.76 5.84 -22.39
CA TRP A 568 2.29 5.87 -22.53
C TRP A 568 1.71 4.68 -23.31
N LYS A 569 2.29 4.36 -24.48
CA LYS A 569 1.84 3.25 -25.34
C LYS A 569 2.00 1.85 -24.73
N ASP A 570 2.85 1.72 -23.71
CA ASP A 570 3.19 0.47 -23.01
C ASP A 570 2.45 0.36 -21.65
N ARG A 571 1.49 1.26 -21.38
CA ARG A 571 0.62 1.21 -20.19
C ARG A 571 -0.52 0.18 -20.38
N ILE A 572 -1.20 -0.21 -19.31
CA ILE A 572 -2.29 -1.20 -19.31
C ILE A 572 -3.64 -0.51 -19.57
N PRO A 573 -4.33 -0.77 -20.70
CA PRO A 573 -5.51 -0.01 -21.14
C PRO A 573 -6.80 -0.42 -20.41
N TYR A 574 -6.84 -0.16 -19.10
CA TYR A 574 -8.02 -0.26 -18.23
C TYR A 574 -8.19 1.03 -17.40
N ALA A 575 -9.41 1.27 -16.93
CA ALA A 575 -9.69 2.30 -15.92
C ALA A 575 -9.35 1.78 -14.52
N TYR A 576 -8.67 2.59 -13.72
CA TYR A 576 -8.19 2.23 -12.37
C TYR A 576 -8.77 3.14 -11.29
N TRP A 577 -9.17 2.53 -10.18
CA TRP A 577 -9.47 3.21 -8.93
C TRP A 577 -9.13 2.32 -7.73
N ARG A 578 -8.57 2.92 -6.68
CA ARG A 578 -8.35 2.27 -5.38
C ARG A 578 -8.67 3.26 -4.27
N GLY A 579 -9.47 2.82 -3.30
CA GLY A 579 -9.82 3.59 -2.11
C GLY A 579 -10.84 2.85 -1.26
N ASN A 580 -11.18 3.39 -0.10
CA ASN A 580 -12.27 2.87 0.71
C ASN A 580 -13.62 3.22 0.03
N PRO A 581 -14.44 2.23 -0.39
CA PRO A 581 -15.72 2.51 -1.05
C PRO A 581 -16.79 2.97 -0.07
N ASN A 582 -16.68 2.65 1.22
CA ASN A 582 -17.75 2.86 2.19
C ASN A 582 -17.93 4.33 2.59
N VAL A 583 -16.94 5.19 2.32
CA VAL A 583 -16.96 6.62 2.71
C VAL A 583 -17.93 7.47 1.89
N ALA A 584 -18.40 7.01 0.72
CA ALA A 584 -19.32 7.74 -0.14
C ALA A 584 -20.18 6.81 -1.00
N ALA A 585 -21.45 7.15 -1.23
CA ALA A 585 -22.33 6.38 -2.12
C ALA A 585 -21.82 6.37 -3.58
N SER A 586 -21.24 7.49 -4.03
CA SER A 586 -20.57 7.64 -5.33
C SER A 586 -19.47 6.59 -5.55
N ARG A 587 -18.64 6.34 -4.52
CA ARG A 587 -17.56 5.33 -4.54
C ARG A 587 -18.08 3.91 -4.46
N ARG A 588 -19.15 3.64 -3.70
CA ARG A 588 -19.79 2.31 -3.71
C ARG A 588 -20.26 1.90 -5.11
N GLN A 589 -20.76 2.84 -5.92
CA GLN A 589 -21.20 2.57 -7.29
C GLN A 589 -20.05 2.09 -8.22
N LEU A 590 -18.79 2.42 -7.93
CA LEU A 590 -17.63 1.87 -8.66
C LEU A 590 -17.46 0.36 -8.47
N MET A 591 -17.82 -0.17 -7.30
CA MET A 591 -17.70 -1.61 -7.03
C MET A 591 -18.64 -2.44 -7.91
N TRP A 592 -19.73 -1.84 -8.41
CA TRP A 592 -20.65 -2.46 -9.37
C TRP A 592 -20.12 -2.40 -10.81
N ILE A 593 -19.32 -1.38 -11.16
CA ILE A 593 -18.56 -1.35 -12.42
C ILE A 593 -17.44 -2.41 -12.38
N GLY A 594 -16.75 -2.53 -11.24
CA GLY A 594 -15.62 -3.44 -11.03
C GLY A 594 -15.92 -4.94 -11.15
N VAL A 595 -17.16 -5.33 -11.46
CA VAL A 595 -17.54 -6.69 -11.85
C VAL A 595 -17.05 -7.03 -13.27
N GLN A 596 -16.60 -6.04 -14.07
CA GLN A 596 -15.84 -6.27 -15.30
C GLN A 596 -14.46 -5.59 -15.24
N LYS A 597 -13.40 -6.42 -15.18
CA LYS A 597 -11.96 -6.11 -15.34
C LYS A 597 -11.44 -4.81 -14.71
N VAL A 598 -10.76 -4.92 -13.56
CA VAL A 598 -9.82 -3.89 -13.06
C VAL A 598 -8.49 -4.56 -12.72
N SER A 599 -7.45 -4.36 -13.54
CA SER A 599 -6.08 -4.73 -13.15
C SER A 599 -5.63 -3.90 -11.96
N ARG A 600 -4.92 -4.51 -11.01
CA ARG A 600 -4.42 -3.81 -9.81
C ARG A 600 -2.97 -3.35 -9.90
N ASP A 601 -2.25 -3.66 -10.99
CA ASP A 601 -0.82 -3.38 -11.04
C ASP A 601 -0.51 -1.88 -11.15
N MET A 602 0.54 -1.49 -10.42
CA MET A 602 1.34 -0.28 -10.50
C MET A 602 0.80 1.11 -10.09
N ASN A 603 1.64 1.73 -9.27
CA ASN A 603 2.05 3.12 -9.47
C ASN A 603 2.46 3.37 -10.93
N THR A 604 1.66 4.13 -11.69
CA THR A 604 1.94 4.67 -13.05
C THR A 604 1.77 3.77 -14.30
N ARG A 605 1.11 2.60 -14.22
CA ARG A 605 0.83 1.78 -15.45
C ARG A 605 -0.62 1.84 -15.97
N SER A 606 -1.55 2.53 -15.33
CA SER A 606 -2.93 2.68 -15.84
C SER A 606 -3.08 3.91 -16.76
N TRP A 607 -3.85 3.76 -17.86
CA TRP A 607 -4.11 4.88 -18.80
C TRP A 607 -5.08 5.90 -18.21
N LYS A 608 -6.04 5.44 -17.40
CA LYS A 608 -7.18 6.22 -16.92
C LYS A 608 -7.40 6.00 -15.44
N THR A 609 -7.24 7.04 -14.65
CA THR A 609 -7.33 7.04 -13.18
C THR A 609 -8.57 7.83 -12.75
N SER A 610 -9.45 7.25 -11.92
CA SER A 610 -10.77 7.87 -11.68
C SER A 610 -10.84 8.68 -10.38
N ALA A 611 -10.88 10.01 -10.46
CA ALA A 611 -10.93 10.91 -9.31
C ALA A 611 -12.35 11.03 -8.73
N HIS A 612 -12.46 11.07 -7.40
CA HIS A 612 -13.73 10.87 -6.68
C HIS A 612 -13.78 11.58 -5.33
N THR A 613 -14.86 12.32 -5.07
CA THR A 613 -15.20 12.81 -3.72
C THR A 613 -15.38 11.67 -2.71
N GLY A 614 -15.07 11.95 -1.44
CA GLY A 614 -15.26 11.07 -0.28
C GLY A 614 -16.44 11.55 0.58
N ARG A 615 -16.22 11.73 1.89
CA ARG A 615 -17.17 12.49 2.74
C ARG A 615 -17.12 14.00 2.46
N GLY A 616 -16.03 14.44 1.82
CA GLY A 616 -15.74 15.76 1.27
C GLY A 616 -14.78 15.63 0.08
N TRP A 617 -13.90 16.61 -0.16
CA TRP A 617 -12.85 16.50 -1.19
C TRP A 617 -11.81 15.41 -0.83
N SER A 618 -11.19 14.82 -1.86
CA SER A 618 -10.27 13.69 -1.72
C SER A 618 -8.83 14.09 -2.03
N VAL A 619 -7.98 14.08 -1.00
CA VAL A 619 -6.54 14.38 -1.09
C VAL A 619 -5.76 13.51 -2.08
N SER A 620 -6.37 12.39 -2.52
CA SER A 620 -5.89 11.54 -3.62
C SER A 620 -5.79 12.24 -4.96
N ASP A 621 -6.61 13.24 -5.21
CA ASP A 621 -6.89 13.70 -6.57
C ASP A 621 -5.67 14.42 -7.16
N LYS A 622 -4.87 15.12 -6.34
CA LYS A 622 -3.57 15.67 -6.76
C LYS A 622 -2.53 14.59 -7.10
N TYR A 623 -2.56 13.42 -6.46
CA TYR A 623 -1.67 12.29 -6.78
C TYR A 623 -2.12 11.59 -8.08
N ILE A 624 -3.43 11.42 -8.24
CA ILE A 624 -4.09 10.86 -9.44
C ILE A 624 -3.79 11.73 -10.67
N LEU A 625 -3.96 13.04 -10.54
CA LEU A 625 -3.72 14.01 -11.62
C LEU A 625 -2.23 14.21 -11.94
N ALA A 626 -1.31 13.90 -11.02
CA ALA A 626 0.14 13.96 -11.27
C ALA A 626 0.69 12.78 -12.06
N CYS A 627 -0.07 11.69 -12.23
CA CYS A 627 0.25 10.64 -13.18
C CYS A 627 0.02 11.14 -14.61
N ASP A 628 0.89 10.74 -15.55
CA ASP A 628 0.70 10.95 -17.00
C ASP A 628 -0.42 10.01 -17.52
N SER A 629 -1.63 10.19 -17.01
CA SER A 629 -2.81 9.32 -17.16
C SER A 629 -4.05 10.20 -17.37
N MET A 630 -4.92 9.85 -18.32
CA MET A 630 -6.15 10.59 -18.60
C MET A 630 -7.12 10.43 -17.43
N THR A 631 -7.06 11.35 -16.47
CA THR A 631 -7.88 11.27 -15.26
C THR A 631 -9.36 11.40 -15.61
N LEU A 632 -10.16 10.43 -15.17
CA LEU A 632 -11.62 10.44 -15.29
C LEU A 632 -12.18 11.12 -14.04
N PHE A 633 -12.57 12.39 -14.16
CA PHE A 633 -12.98 13.20 -13.02
C PHE A 633 -14.51 13.22 -12.93
N VAL A 634 -15.07 12.52 -11.94
CA VAL A 634 -16.51 12.61 -11.63
C VAL A 634 -16.83 14.02 -11.16
N LYS A 635 -17.88 14.65 -11.73
CA LYS A 635 -18.28 16.03 -11.40
C LYS A 635 -18.29 16.23 -9.87
N PRO A 636 -17.38 17.06 -9.32
CA PRO A 636 -17.19 17.14 -7.88
C PRO A 636 -18.31 17.93 -7.21
N GLU A 637 -18.75 17.40 -6.08
CA GLU A 637 -19.53 18.11 -5.06
C GLU A 637 -18.60 19.01 -4.21
N TYR A 638 -17.36 18.58 -3.99
CA TYR A 638 -16.37 19.24 -3.13
C TYR A 638 -15.08 19.56 -3.88
N TYR A 639 -14.48 20.71 -3.59
CA TYR A 639 -13.27 21.21 -4.26
C TYR A 639 -12.15 21.61 -3.29
N ASP A 640 -10.92 21.60 -3.77
CA ASP A 640 -9.73 22.19 -3.12
C ASP A 640 -9.32 23.50 -3.82
N PHE A 641 -8.35 24.24 -3.28
CA PHE A 641 -7.97 25.58 -3.75
C PHE A 641 -7.61 25.64 -5.24
N PHE A 642 -6.98 24.58 -5.78
CA PHE A 642 -6.48 24.55 -7.17
C PHE A 642 -7.49 24.02 -8.21
N ILE A 643 -8.36 23.08 -7.83
CA ILE A 643 -9.12 22.26 -8.79
C ILE A 643 -10.13 23.09 -9.61
N ARG A 644 -10.62 24.21 -9.05
CA ARG A 644 -11.56 25.13 -9.71
C ARG A 644 -11.02 25.70 -11.03
N SER A 645 -9.71 25.93 -11.14
CA SER A 645 -9.07 26.40 -12.39
C SER A 645 -8.73 25.30 -13.39
N MET A 646 -9.05 24.04 -13.10
CA MET A 646 -8.86 22.96 -14.07
C MET A 646 -10.03 22.89 -15.05
N VAL A 647 -9.74 22.53 -16.30
CA VAL A 647 -10.66 22.64 -17.44
C VAL A 647 -10.92 21.23 -18.02
N PRO A 648 -12.20 20.81 -18.21
CA PRO A 648 -12.56 19.56 -18.87
C PRO A 648 -11.98 19.45 -20.28
N LEU A 649 -11.64 18.24 -20.72
CA LEU A 649 -10.94 17.92 -21.99
C LEU A 649 -9.59 18.61 -22.21
N GLN A 650 -9.13 19.45 -21.28
CA GLN A 650 -7.78 20.00 -21.26
C GLN A 650 -6.91 19.30 -20.20
N HIS A 651 -7.39 19.21 -18.95
CA HIS A 651 -6.62 18.62 -17.84
C HIS A 651 -7.18 17.28 -17.33
N TYR A 652 -8.45 16.97 -17.64
CA TYR A 652 -9.13 15.75 -17.22
C TYR A 652 -10.32 15.46 -18.14
N TRP A 653 -10.82 14.23 -18.13
CA TRP A 653 -12.08 13.85 -18.79
C TRP A 653 -13.26 13.97 -17.80
N PRO A 654 -14.33 14.71 -18.12
CA PRO A 654 -15.48 14.87 -17.22
C PRO A 654 -16.37 13.62 -17.20
N VAL A 655 -16.90 13.27 -16.04
CA VAL A 655 -17.85 12.14 -15.86
C VAL A 655 -19.06 12.63 -15.05
N SER A 656 -20.29 12.38 -15.51
CA SER A 656 -21.50 12.82 -14.81
C SER A 656 -21.68 12.06 -13.50
N ALA A 657 -21.90 12.81 -12.42
CA ALA A 657 -22.22 12.22 -11.11
C ALA A 657 -23.51 11.37 -11.12
N ARG A 658 -24.40 11.55 -12.12
CA ARG A 658 -25.61 10.74 -12.31
C ARG A 658 -25.33 9.44 -13.07
N ASN A 659 -24.73 9.53 -14.26
CA ASN A 659 -24.63 8.41 -15.20
C ASN A 659 -23.32 7.58 -15.10
N LYS A 660 -22.30 8.05 -14.36
CA LYS A 660 -21.00 7.41 -14.00
C LYS A 660 -20.61 6.12 -14.72
N CYS A 661 -21.31 5.01 -14.50
CA CYS A 661 -21.01 3.71 -15.09
C CYS A 661 -20.97 3.74 -16.64
N ARG A 662 -21.88 4.49 -17.27
CA ARG A 662 -21.95 4.65 -18.73
C ARG A 662 -20.84 5.58 -19.23
N ASP A 663 -20.66 6.72 -18.58
CA ASP A 663 -19.72 7.77 -18.94
C ASP A 663 -18.26 7.29 -18.78
N ILE A 664 -17.97 6.54 -17.71
CA ILE A 664 -16.66 5.89 -17.50
C ILE A 664 -16.41 4.87 -18.62
N LYS A 665 -17.43 4.10 -19.02
CA LYS A 665 -17.32 3.19 -20.17
C LYS A 665 -17.10 3.96 -21.48
N PHE A 666 -17.77 5.09 -21.69
CA PHE A 666 -17.59 5.90 -22.89
C PHE A 666 -16.20 6.55 -22.94
N ALA A 667 -15.75 7.18 -21.86
CA ALA A 667 -14.39 7.71 -21.71
C ALA A 667 -13.31 6.62 -21.90
N PHE A 668 -13.63 5.40 -21.47
CA PHE A 668 -12.81 4.21 -21.69
C PHE A 668 -12.72 3.86 -23.18
N GLU A 669 -13.85 3.66 -23.87
CA GLU A 669 -13.88 3.33 -25.31
C GLU A 669 -13.30 4.47 -26.18
N TRP A 670 -13.63 5.73 -25.87
CA TRP A 670 -13.13 6.92 -26.57
C TRP A 670 -11.62 7.06 -26.45
N GLY A 671 -11.05 7.09 -25.23
CA GLY A 671 -9.62 7.34 -25.07
C GLY A 671 -8.73 6.15 -25.47
N ASN A 672 -9.31 4.97 -25.69
CA ASN A 672 -8.59 3.82 -26.25
C ASN A 672 -8.60 3.85 -27.80
N SER A 673 -9.62 4.47 -28.42
CA SER A 673 -9.65 4.76 -29.86
C SER A 673 -8.97 6.09 -30.23
N HIS A 674 -8.73 6.96 -29.25
CA HIS A 674 -8.12 8.28 -29.40
C HIS A 674 -6.88 8.43 -28.51
N THR A 675 -5.95 7.48 -28.62
CA THR A 675 -4.78 7.30 -27.75
C THR A 675 -3.94 8.56 -27.55
N ASP A 676 -3.71 9.35 -28.61
CA ASP A 676 -2.89 10.56 -28.55
C ASP A 676 -3.62 11.74 -27.89
N LYS A 677 -4.94 11.86 -28.13
CA LYS A 677 -5.77 12.87 -27.45
C LYS A 677 -5.89 12.56 -25.95
N ALA A 678 -6.05 11.28 -25.60
CA ALA A 678 -6.01 10.82 -24.22
C ALA A 678 -4.63 11.09 -23.57
N GLN A 679 -3.53 10.91 -24.31
CA GLN A 679 -2.19 11.26 -23.84
C GLN A 679 -2.06 12.76 -23.57
N ALA A 680 -2.55 13.60 -24.49
CA ALA A 680 -2.49 15.06 -24.36
C ALA A 680 -3.24 15.53 -23.09
N ILE A 681 -4.44 15.02 -22.84
CA ILE A 681 -5.23 15.31 -21.63
C ILE A 681 -4.45 14.88 -20.37
N GLY A 682 -3.92 13.65 -20.35
CA GLY A 682 -3.16 13.14 -19.21
C GLY A 682 -1.90 13.95 -18.90
N LYS A 683 -1.10 14.26 -19.95
CA LYS A 683 0.11 15.10 -19.84
C LYS A 683 -0.19 16.54 -19.43
N ALA A 684 -1.31 17.11 -19.89
CA ALA A 684 -1.69 18.47 -19.53
C ALA A 684 -2.22 18.55 -18.08
N GLY A 685 -2.93 17.51 -17.62
CA GLY A 685 -3.27 17.34 -16.21
C GLY A 685 -2.03 17.22 -15.31
N SER A 686 -1.11 16.31 -15.64
CA SER A 686 0.11 16.11 -14.87
C SER A 686 1.04 17.32 -14.89
N LYS A 687 1.20 17.98 -16.05
CA LYS A 687 1.91 19.26 -16.17
C LYS A 687 1.31 20.33 -15.27
N PHE A 688 -0.02 20.50 -15.26
CA PHE A 688 -0.68 21.47 -14.38
C PHE A 688 -0.34 21.23 -12.90
N ILE A 689 -0.38 19.97 -12.43
CA ILE A 689 -0.02 19.65 -11.04
C ILE A 689 1.48 19.86 -10.78
N GLN A 690 2.35 19.36 -11.66
CA GLN A 690 3.82 19.39 -11.50
C GLN A 690 4.42 20.80 -11.62
N GLU A 691 3.76 21.72 -12.32
CA GLU A 691 4.21 23.10 -12.48
C GLU A 691 3.58 24.05 -11.46
N ASN A 692 2.26 23.93 -11.24
CA ASN A 692 1.52 24.91 -10.45
C ASN A 692 1.38 24.54 -8.97
N LEU A 693 1.52 23.28 -8.56
CA LEU A 693 1.40 22.84 -7.16
C LEU A 693 2.72 22.44 -6.51
N LYS A 694 3.86 22.96 -6.99
CA LYS A 694 5.14 22.82 -6.25
C LYS A 694 5.03 23.49 -4.87
N MET A 695 5.82 23.05 -3.88
CA MET A 695 5.70 23.58 -2.51
C MET A 695 5.90 25.10 -2.43
N GLU A 696 6.71 25.67 -3.30
CA GLU A 696 6.92 27.12 -3.42
C GLU A 696 5.59 27.82 -3.78
N ARG A 697 4.81 27.25 -4.73
CA ARG A 697 3.48 27.76 -5.10
C ARG A 697 2.41 27.48 -4.03
N VAL A 698 2.58 26.45 -3.21
CA VAL A 698 1.69 26.19 -2.05
C VAL A 698 1.93 27.24 -0.98
N TYR A 699 3.19 27.53 -0.63
CA TYR A 699 3.53 28.60 0.32
C TYR A 699 3.17 29.99 -0.21
N ASP A 700 3.39 30.29 -1.50
CA ASP A 700 2.93 31.53 -2.14
C ASP A 700 1.41 31.70 -1.99
N TYR A 701 0.61 30.63 -2.20
CA TYR A 701 -0.84 30.68 -2.04
C TYR A 701 -1.26 30.94 -0.59
N MET A 702 -0.63 30.26 0.36
CA MET A 702 -0.86 30.51 1.80
C MET A 702 -0.49 31.94 2.18
N PHE A 703 0.62 32.47 1.66
CA PHE A 703 1.07 33.85 1.90
C PHE A 703 0.01 34.86 1.44
N HIS A 704 -0.43 34.77 0.17
CA HIS A 704 -1.42 35.70 -0.40
C HIS A 704 -2.78 35.58 0.28
N LEU A 705 -3.23 34.36 0.58
CA LEU A 705 -4.51 34.12 1.25
C LEU A 705 -4.51 34.69 2.68
N LEU A 706 -3.46 34.44 3.47
CA LEU A 706 -3.34 34.98 4.83
C LEU A 706 -3.16 36.51 4.82
N THR A 707 -2.41 37.05 3.87
CA THR A 707 -2.26 38.51 3.69
C THR A 707 -3.61 39.16 3.37
N LYS A 708 -4.35 38.67 2.36
CA LYS A 708 -5.66 39.22 2.00
C LYS A 708 -6.74 38.98 3.05
N TYR A 709 -6.63 37.92 3.85
CA TYR A 709 -7.47 37.74 5.04
C TYR A 709 -7.16 38.80 6.12
N SER A 710 -5.88 39.09 6.38
CA SER A 710 -5.47 40.09 7.38
C SER A 710 -5.96 41.51 7.04
N GLU A 711 -5.97 41.89 5.76
CA GLU A 711 -6.48 43.20 5.27
C GLU A 711 -7.98 43.42 5.58
N LEU A 712 -8.74 42.34 5.83
CA LEU A 712 -10.16 42.40 6.13
C LEU A 712 -10.46 42.47 7.63
N LEU A 713 -9.50 42.15 8.51
CA LEU A 713 -9.70 42.18 9.96
C LEU A 713 -9.95 43.61 10.45
N LYS A 714 -11.09 43.84 11.10
CA LYS A 714 -11.48 45.14 11.68
C LYS A 714 -11.11 45.26 13.16
N PHE A 715 -10.08 44.54 13.59
CA PHE A 715 -9.61 44.49 14.97
C PHE A 715 -8.14 44.06 15.01
N LYS A 716 -7.39 44.47 16.05
CA LYS A 716 -6.02 43.98 16.28
C LYS A 716 -6.06 42.55 16.85
N PRO A 717 -5.30 41.59 16.30
CA PRO A 717 -5.14 40.25 16.86
C PRO A 717 -4.70 40.29 18.33
N ARG A 718 -5.12 39.29 19.11
CA ARG A 718 -4.68 39.11 20.51
C ARG A 718 -4.41 37.64 20.79
N ILE A 719 -3.43 37.37 21.65
CA ILE A 719 -3.19 36.03 22.17
C ILE A 719 -4.29 35.73 23.20
N PRO A 720 -5.12 34.69 23.05
CA PRO A 720 -6.07 34.27 24.07
C PRO A 720 -5.35 33.47 25.18
N GLU A 721 -5.90 33.46 26.39
CA GLU A 721 -5.28 32.82 27.57
C GLU A 721 -4.98 31.33 27.38
N GLY A 722 -5.78 30.63 26.57
CA GLY A 722 -5.58 29.21 26.23
C GLY A 722 -4.55 28.92 25.13
N ALA A 723 -3.86 29.93 24.57
CA ALA A 723 -2.89 29.74 23.49
C ALA A 723 -1.46 29.54 23.99
N ALA A 724 -0.79 28.50 23.48
CA ALA A 724 0.65 28.31 23.64
C ALA A 724 1.43 28.93 22.46
N GLU A 725 2.65 29.41 22.70
CA GLU A 725 3.58 29.78 21.61
C GLU A 725 4.11 28.51 20.91
N VAL A 726 4.12 28.50 19.58
CA VAL A 726 4.46 27.33 18.78
C VAL A 726 5.49 27.68 17.71
N CYS A 727 6.61 26.96 17.70
CA CYS A 727 7.65 27.02 16.68
C CYS A 727 7.94 25.60 16.15
N SER A 728 8.61 25.48 15.01
CA SER A 728 8.93 24.18 14.41
C SER A 728 9.72 23.28 15.37
N GLU A 729 10.64 23.85 16.14
CA GLU A 729 11.43 23.17 17.15
C GLU A 729 10.53 22.57 18.26
N SER A 730 9.55 23.32 18.78
CA SER A 730 8.63 22.82 19.81
C SER A 730 7.62 21.81 19.25
N MET A 731 7.22 21.94 17.97
CA MET A 731 6.36 20.95 17.29
C MET A 731 7.04 19.62 17.03
N ALA A 732 8.31 19.63 16.62
CA ALA A 732 9.06 18.46 16.17
C ALA A 732 9.76 17.68 17.29
N ARG A 733 10.27 18.36 18.34
CA ARG A 733 10.94 17.72 19.50
C ARG A 733 10.18 16.51 20.11
N PRO A 734 8.86 16.56 20.36
CA PRO A 734 8.13 15.42 20.95
C PRO A 734 7.79 14.28 19.97
N ARG A 735 8.12 14.40 18.67
CA ARG A 735 7.70 13.44 17.62
C ARG A 735 8.68 12.28 17.49
N ARG A 736 8.17 11.13 17.05
CA ARG A 736 8.93 9.87 16.85
C ARG A 736 8.46 9.15 15.57
N GLY A 737 9.31 8.31 15.00
CA GLY A 737 9.04 7.60 13.74
C GLY A 737 8.71 8.55 12.58
N LEU A 738 7.83 8.11 11.67
CA LEU A 738 7.35 8.85 10.49
C LEU A 738 6.91 10.30 10.81
N TRP A 739 6.39 10.57 12.01
CA TRP A 739 5.96 11.91 12.42
C TRP A 739 7.14 12.89 12.53
N LYS A 740 8.31 12.42 12.97
CA LYS A 740 9.55 13.20 13.03
C LYS A 740 10.22 13.27 11.67
N GLU A 741 10.18 12.17 10.92
CA GLU A 741 10.74 12.06 9.57
C GLU A 741 10.09 13.04 8.59
N PHE A 742 8.76 13.03 8.47
CA PHE A 742 8.04 13.92 7.54
C PHE A 742 8.19 15.40 7.91
N MET A 743 8.32 15.73 9.20
CA MET A 743 8.67 17.09 9.65
C MET A 743 10.10 17.46 9.21
N ALA A 744 11.09 16.59 9.42
CA ALA A 744 12.46 16.84 8.96
C ALA A 744 12.57 16.95 7.43
N GLU A 745 11.87 16.10 6.68
CA GLU A 745 11.80 16.14 5.21
C GLU A 745 11.16 17.43 4.64
N THR A 746 10.34 18.12 5.43
CA THR A 746 9.58 19.31 5.01
C THR A 746 10.04 20.61 5.65
N GLN A 747 11.05 20.57 6.52
CA GLN A 747 11.53 21.74 7.22
C GLN A 747 12.14 22.77 6.25
N VAL A 748 11.70 24.02 6.38
CA VAL A 748 12.30 25.17 5.70
C VAL A 748 13.55 25.56 6.47
N ASN A 749 14.71 25.22 5.91
CA ASN A 749 16.01 25.43 6.54
C ASN A 749 16.52 26.88 6.42
N PHE A 750 16.12 27.59 5.37
CA PHE A 750 16.53 28.96 5.08
C PHE A 750 15.32 29.82 4.63
N PRO A 751 15.28 31.12 4.96
CA PRO A 751 14.31 32.06 4.39
C PRO A 751 14.41 32.18 2.86
N SER A 752 13.35 32.69 2.24
CA SER A 752 13.33 33.03 0.82
C SER A 752 13.87 34.44 0.56
N ASP A 753 14.97 34.51 -0.18
CA ASP A 753 15.54 35.75 -0.74
C ASP A 753 14.59 36.43 -1.73
N THR A 754 13.81 35.63 -2.48
CA THR A 754 12.77 36.15 -3.38
C THR A 754 11.47 36.43 -2.62
N LEU A 755 10.72 37.43 -3.10
CA LEU A 755 9.33 37.63 -2.73
C LEU A 755 8.43 36.53 -3.35
N PRO A 756 7.23 36.28 -2.77
CA PRO A 756 6.21 35.47 -3.41
C PRO A 756 5.88 35.93 -4.84
N CYS A 757 5.29 35.03 -5.64
CA CYS A 757 4.79 35.38 -6.97
C CYS A 757 3.78 36.54 -6.97
N THR A 758 3.63 37.23 -8.10
CA THR A 758 2.62 38.30 -8.22
C THR A 758 1.23 37.69 -8.44
N MET A 759 0.33 37.85 -7.48
CA MET A 759 -1.04 37.34 -7.57
C MET A 759 -1.85 38.08 -8.65
N PRO A 760 -2.59 37.37 -9.53
CA PRO A 760 -3.45 38.01 -10.52
C PRO A 760 -4.55 38.91 -9.90
N PRO A 761 -5.02 39.94 -10.66
CA PRO A 761 -6.19 40.72 -10.27
C PRO A 761 -7.44 39.81 -10.18
N PRO A 762 -8.49 40.22 -9.43
CA PRO A 762 -9.76 39.48 -9.35
C PRO A 762 -10.42 39.32 -10.72
N TYR A 763 -11.31 38.33 -10.86
CA TYR A 763 -12.12 38.23 -12.07
C TYR A 763 -13.14 39.37 -12.11
N GLU A 764 -13.33 39.97 -13.29
CA GLU A 764 -14.58 40.64 -13.63
C GLU A 764 -15.71 39.61 -13.73
N SER A 765 -16.93 39.96 -13.31
CA SER A 765 -18.05 39.00 -13.23
C SER A 765 -18.30 38.30 -14.57
N ARG A 766 -18.34 39.07 -15.67
CA ARG A 766 -18.52 38.54 -17.04
C ARG A 766 -17.42 37.56 -17.45
N THR A 767 -16.17 37.79 -17.03
CA THR A 767 -15.04 36.89 -17.34
C THR A 767 -15.12 35.60 -16.54
N LEU A 768 -15.58 35.65 -15.29
CA LEU A 768 -15.83 34.47 -14.46
C LEU A 768 -17.02 33.65 -14.98
N GLU A 769 -18.11 34.34 -15.33
CA GLU A 769 -19.29 33.75 -15.97
C GLU A 769 -18.90 33.02 -17.26
N ALA A 770 -18.20 33.70 -18.19
CA ALA A 770 -17.73 33.10 -19.44
C ALA A 770 -16.73 31.95 -19.23
N PHE A 771 -15.87 32.00 -18.20
CA PHE A 771 -14.98 30.89 -17.85
C PHE A 771 -15.76 29.65 -17.38
N ASN A 772 -16.75 29.84 -16.51
CA ASN A 772 -17.59 28.76 -16.01
C ASN A 772 -18.51 28.21 -17.11
N GLU A 773 -19.11 29.08 -17.93
CA GLU A 773 -19.95 28.68 -19.06
C GLU A 773 -19.13 27.88 -20.10
N ARG A 774 -17.90 28.31 -20.41
CA ARG A 774 -16.99 27.54 -21.27
C ARG A 774 -16.73 26.14 -20.72
N LYS A 775 -16.54 25.97 -19.40
CA LYS A 775 -16.35 24.65 -18.78
C LYS A 775 -17.61 23.78 -18.89
N GLU A 776 -18.79 24.30 -18.60
CA GLU A 776 -20.05 23.55 -18.73
C GLU A 776 -20.39 23.24 -20.21
N ASN A 777 -20.09 24.14 -21.16
CA ASN A 777 -20.27 23.90 -22.59
C ASN A 777 -19.35 22.78 -23.12
N VAL A 778 -18.13 22.63 -22.60
CA VAL A 778 -17.26 21.48 -22.90
C VAL A 778 -17.81 20.18 -22.29
N ILE A 779 -18.43 20.23 -21.09
CA ILE A 779 -19.10 19.06 -20.50
C ILE A 779 -20.31 18.64 -21.36
N ARG A 780 -21.17 19.60 -21.75
CA ARG A 780 -22.32 19.38 -22.66
C ARG A 780 -21.88 18.78 -24.01
N GLN A 781 -20.69 19.13 -24.51
CA GLN A 781 -20.13 18.55 -25.73
C GLN A 781 -19.82 17.04 -25.57
N VAL A 782 -19.28 16.63 -24.42
CA VAL A 782 -19.06 15.21 -24.10
C VAL A 782 -20.38 14.47 -23.97
N GLU A 783 -21.36 15.03 -23.25
CA GLU A 783 -22.71 14.46 -23.11
C GLU A 783 -23.42 14.32 -24.48
N LYS A 784 -23.17 15.23 -25.42
CA LYS A 784 -23.65 15.13 -26.81
C LYS A 784 -22.99 13.97 -27.57
N TRP A 785 -21.66 13.82 -27.52
CA TRP A 785 -20.97 12.68 -28.15
C TRP A 785 -21.45 11.33 -27.58
N GLU A 786 -21.68 11.27 -26.26
CA GLU A 786 -22.26 10.11 -25.58
C GLU A 786 -23.68 9.76 -26.05
N LYS A 787 -24.48 10.77 -26.45
CA LYS A 787 -25.83 10.59 -26.99
C LYS A 787 -25.80 10.12 -28.45
N GLU A 788 -25.03 10.78 -29.31
CA GLU A 788 -24.93 10.45 -30.74
C GLU A 788 -24.44 9.01 -30.98
N ILE A 789 -23.46 8.55 -30.21
CA ILE A 789 -22.95 7.17 -30.31
C ILE A 789 -23.95 6.16 -29.74
N ARG A 790 -24.72 6.51 -28.69
CA ARG A 790 -25.83 5.67 -28.20
C ARG A 790 -26.90 5.49 -29.28
N GLU A 791 -27.30 6.56 -29.95
CA GLU A 791 -28.32 6.54 -31.01
C GLU A 791 -27.87 5.64 -32.18
N LYS A 792 -26.63 5.81 -32.66
CA LYS A 792 -26.03 4.92 -33.68
C LYS A 792 -26.00 3.44 -33.27
N ILE A 793 -25.73 3.13 -32.00
CA ILE A 793 -25.75 1.74 -31.49
C ILE A 793 -27.19 1.19 -31.42
N ILE A 794 -28.19 2.01 -31.07
CA ILE A 794 -29.60 1.61 -31.04
C ILE A 794 -30.09 1.31 -32.47
N THR A 795 -29.89 2.23 -33.41
CA THR A 795 -30.29 2.02 -34.83
C THR A 795 -29.63 0.77 -35.41
N LYS A 796 -28.33 0.55 -35.16
CA LYS A 796 -27.63 -0.64 -35.66
C LYS A 796 -28.14 -1.94 -35.02
N LYS A 797 -28.61 -1.90 -33.76
CA LYS A 797 -29.29 -3.05 -33.13
C LYS A 797 -30.70 -3.29 -33.68
N GLN A 798 -31.45 -2.25 -34.01
CA GLN A 798 -32.77 -2.38 -34.63
C GLN A 798 -32.67 -2.97 -36.03
N GLN A 799 -31.65 -2.59 -36.81
CA GLN A 799 -31.36 -3.20 -38.11
C GLN A 799 -31.01 -4.70 -37.98
N VAL A 800 -30.21 -5.09 -36.98
CA VAL A 800 -29.82 -6.49 -36.71
C VAL A 800 -30.94 -7.31 -36.04
N LEU A 801 -32.10 -6.71 -35.75
CA LEU A 801 -33.32 -7.39 -35.32
C LEU A 801 -34.41 -7.42 -36.41
N HIS A 802 -34.07 -6.94 -37.62
CA HIS A 802 -34.98 -6.89 -38.78
C HIS A 802 -34.51 -7.79 -39.95
N PHE A 803 -33.39 -8.50 -39.74
CA PHE A 803 -32.83 -9.60 -40.54
C PHE A 803 -32.70 -10.83 -39.64
#